data_AF-A0A7V5NXI7-F1
#
_entry.id   AF-A0A7V5NXI7-F1
#
_cell.length_a   1.000
_cell.length_b   1.000
_cell.length_c   1.000
_cell.angle_alpha   90.00
_cell.angle_beta   90.00
_cell.angle_gamma   90.00
#
_symmetry.space_group_name_H-M   'P 1'
#
loop_
_entity.id
_entity.type
_entity.pdbx_description
1 polymer ?
#
loop_
_entity_poly.entity_id
_entity_poly.type
_entity_poly.pdbx_seq_one_letter_code
_entity_poly.pdbx_strand_id
1 'polypeptide(L)'
;MNSAPIVQRHINSLLLSTFFADELSEHSFRLETGAFFLPGEDGQSSRAKRFLDWCERVAANSSDHPELEKGVHALKHGTILEGSKTSRLIHEAQSQLEKLDETWRLEHQNLSDQLEELKSELKDEEHALRAIEFQMRRMTEEYLLSELAARAFLPGYGFPLHVAGLNTLTIEEFKRQKDDKNGREDNRLRSRNEPARDAATAIREYAPGADIVLDGKVYKSCGLSLTWKKPVDAEVKEPQEFRLAWRCRKCGTAGTQRNGKIDELTCSNCGSGDLDIRRFIQPGGYTVDFYDKPHNDVTKQTFMPVKEPWVFMDDPWRSLPDPDLGRIRTSRKAQIFWHSSGLHNHGYALCLGCGRADSQTAEGELPEIFTRPHHSPRYKKSGDMCPGNDNDWLIKRDLHLGFESQTDAFELQLRDGKGHLLEDEQAAYSLAIALKGALASLLGIEEQELGFVVARRKEGQQSGFSLILYDSNSGGSGYASQAGHDLAELLKKAEEILQCKAECDAACGQCLMSYDTRFYIDKLNRKKALSFLQEIKLHDRLALPEKYRFFGKASMLESCPLEEAIQQAFRALGSDQVNFYVTEFSEDMDLREAWFFGRAFRWAASGRTVRIMIVKTVLDKLLLHQRLSLLSLIGVPNIEVLVLADKARFRLPFDGIKLSEVVSTRSGSREIRVWGTSDKTALLPNKSWGNASNAPVIRGDIVLSETSMISDSEGMDRLSEEDLIKTQNGDSVIEIHRELDGAAKDFGKKFWDILEQDRPDLLKSGR
;
A
#
# COMPACT_ATOMS: atom_id res chain seq x y z
N MET A 1 -16.04 12.78 -11.15
CA MET A 1 -15.06 12.36 -10.12
C MET A 1 -13.98 11.49 -10.78
N ASN A 2 -12.69 11.84 -10.63
CA ASN A 2 -11.60 11.26 -11.43
C ASN A 2 -10.85 10.08 -10.76
N SER A 3 -11.13 9.77 -9.50
CA SER A 3 -10.52 8.63 -8.80
C SER A 3 -11.34 7.35 -8.98
N ALA A 4 -10.80 6.39 -9.74
CA ALA A 4 -11.40 5.06 -9.86
C ALA A 4 -11.45 4.29 -8.53
N PRO A 5 -10.40 4.30 -7.68
CA PRO A 5 -10.43 3.64 -6.37
C PRO A 5 -11.59 4.10 -5.47
N ILE A 6 -11.87 5.40 -5.42
CA ILE A 6 -12.96 5.92 -4.57
C ILE A 6 -14.31 5.39 -5.06
N VAL A 7 -14.61 5.45 -6.38
CA VAL A 7 -15.87 4.91 -6.91
C VAL A 7 -15.99 3.42 -6.63
N GLN A 8 -14.91 2.66 -6.86
CA GLN A 8 -14.90 1.23 -6.62
C GLN A 8 -15.19 0.89 -5.16
N ARG A 9 -14.65 1.63 -4.19
CA ARG A 9 -14.93 1.42 -2.76
C ARG A 9 -16.40 1.68 -2.41
N HIS A 10 -17.03 2.69 -3.00
CA HIS A 10 -18.47 2.89 -2.82
C HIS A 10 -19.29 1.74 -3.41
N ILE A 11 -18.87 1.18 -4.55
CA ILE A 11 -19.47 -0.02 -5.13
C ILE A 11 -19.27 -1.23 -4.21
N ASN A 12 -18.06 -1.43 -3.68
CA ASN A 12 -17.76 -2.49 -2.71
C ASN A 12 -18.66 -2.38 -1.47
N SER A 13 -18.84 -1.15 -0.96
CA SER A 13 -19.73 -0.88 0.17
C SER A 13 -21.19 -1.21 -0.14
N LEU A 14 -21.66 -0.87 -1.34
CA LEU A 14 -23.01 -1.24 -1.79
C LEU A 14 -23.17 -2.76 -1.84
N LEU A 15 -22.23 -3.46 -2.50
CA LEU A 15 -22.23 -4.92 -2.61
C LEU A 15 -22.24 -5.60 -1.24
N LEU A 16 -21.38 -5.16 -0.32
CA LEU A 16 -21.30 -5.71 1.03
C LEU A 16 -22.59 -5.46 1.82
N SER A 17 -23.19 -4.28 1.67
CA SER A 17 -24.46 -3.95 2.31
C SER A 17 -25.62 -4.80 1.80
N THR A 18 -25.68 -5.06 0.49
CA THR A 18 -26.68 -5.93 -0.13
C THR A 18 -26.50 -7.37 0.32
N PHE A 19 -25.27 -7.88 0.31
CA PHE A 19 -24.97 -9.23 0.81
C PHE A 19 -25.36 -9.41 2.27
N PHE A 20 -25.05 -8.45 3.14
CA PHE A 20 -25.47 -8.52 4.53
C PHE A 20 -27.00 -8.48 4.66
N ALA A 21 -27.70 -7.66 3.88
CA ALA A 21 -29.16 -7.66 3.90
C ALA A 21 -29.76 -9.04 3.51
N ASP A 22 -29.16 -9.73 2.53
CA ASP A 22 -29.60 -11.04 2.05
C ASP A 22 -29.27 -12.18 3.04
N GLU A 23 -28.14 -12.13 3.75
CA GLU A 23 -27.76 -13.14 4.76
C GLU A 23 -28.49 -12.98 6.11
N LEU A 24 -28.99 -11.79 6.44
CA LEU A 24 -29.40 -11.41 7.79
C LEU A 24 -30.88 -11.69 8.14
N SER A 25 -31.49 -12.74 7.59
CA SER A 25 -32.84 -13.14 8.03
C SER A 25 -32.87 -13.80 9.41
N GLU A 26 -31.74 -14.30 9.94
CA GLU A 26 -31.70 -15.02 11.22
C GLU A 26 -30.38 -14.78 12.00
N HIS A 27 -30.48 -14.30 13.26
CA HIS A 27 -29.45 -14.23 14.33
C HIS A 27 -28.57 -12.96 14.44
N SER A 28 -28.10 -12.70 15.68
CA SER A 28 -27.33 -11.50 16.06
C SER A 28 -25.97 -11.47 15.38
N PHE A 29 -25.73 -10.41 14.61
CA PHE A 29 -24.54 -10.22 13.79
C PHE A 29 -23.37 -9.64 14.60
N ARG A 30 -22.24 -10.35 14.67
CA ARG A 30 -20.97 -9.80 15.15
C ARG A 30 -20.16 -9.24 13.99
N LEU A 31 -19.93 -7.92 14.01
CA LEU A 31 -19.07 -7.18 13.07
C LEU A 31 -17.59 -7.27 13.46
N GLU A 32 -17.13 -8.49 13.74
CA GLU A 32 -15.75 -8.78 14.12
C GLU A 32 -15.04 -9.47 12.95
N THR A 33 -13.78 -9.13 12.72
CA THR A 33 -12.94 -9.69 11.64
C THR A 33 -12.86 -11.22 11.68
N GLY A 34 -12.69 -11.81 12.87
CA GLY A 34 -12.66 -13.26 13.07
C GLY A 34 -13.97 -13.93 12.63
N ALA A 35 -15.12 -13.35 12.99
CA ALA A 35 -16.42 -13.86 12.58
C ALA A 35 -16.69 -13.72 11.07
N PHE A 36 -15.92 -12.91 10.36
CA PHE A 36 -16.04 -12.71 8.91
C PHE A 36 -15.07 -13.57 8.12
N PHE A 37 -13.79 -13.59 8.50
CA PHE A 37 -12.72 -14.28 7.79
C PHE A 37 -12.54 -15.74 8.23
N LEU A 38 -12.87 -16.13 9.47
CA LEU A 38 -12.70 -17.53 9.89
C LEU A 38 -13.96 -18.36 9.58
N PRO A 39 -13.82 -19.69 9.38
CA PRO A 39 -14.96 -20.61 9.32
C PRO A 39 -15.77 -20.60 10.62
N GLY A 40 -17.06 -20.90 10.54
CA GLY A 40 -17.91 -21.04 11.73
C GLY A 40 -17.63 -22.34 12.50
N GLU A 41 -18.00 -22.39 13.78
CA GLU A 41 -17.81 -23.58 14.65
C GLU A 41 -18.48 -24.85 14.09
N ASP A 42 -19.55 -24.70 13.30
CA ASP A 42 -20.29 -25.80 12.66
C ASP A 42 -19.64 -26.31 11.35
N GLY A 43 -18.41 -25.89 11.03
CA GLY A 43 -17.73 -26.25 9.78
C GLY A 43 -18.26 -25.52 8.53
N GLN A 44 -19.10 -24.49 8.71
CA GLN A 44 -19.57 -23.63 7.62
C GLN A 44 -18.42 -22.80 7.03
N SER A 45 -18.50 -22.53 5.72
CA SER A 45 -17.56 -21.62 5.06
C SER A 45 -17.60 -20.22 5.69
N SER A 46 -16.44 -19.55 5.68
CA SER A 46 -16.33 -18.19 6.19
C SER A 46 -17.30 -17.24 5.46
N ARG A 47 -17.72 -16.17 6.11
CA ARG A 47 -18.58 -15.15 5.47
C ARG A 47 -17.85 -14.47 4.32
N ALA A 48 -16.54 -14.26 4.44
CA ALA A 48 -15.71 -13.79 3.33
C ALA A 48 -15.86 -14.69 2.10
N LYS A 49 -15.75 -16.02 2.26
CA LYS A 49 -15.92 -16.97 1.15
C LYS A 49 -17.36 -16.95 0.60
N ARG A 50 -18.37 -16.89 1.46
CA ARG A 50 -19.77 -16.76 1.04
C ARG A 50 -20.05 -15.49 0.25
N PHE A 51 -19.45 -14.36 0.65
CA PHE A 51 -19.54 -13.10 -0.09
C PHE A 51 -18.88 -13.22 -1.47
N LEU A 52 -17.71 -13.85 -1.57
CA LEU A 52 -17.04 -14.08 -2.86
C LEU A 52 -17.91 -14.92 -3.79
N ASP A 53 -18.47 -16.02 -3.28
CA ASP A 53 -19.37 -16.90 -4.06
C ASP A 53 -20.68 -16.19 -4.43
N TRP A 54 -21.19 -15.29 -3.57
CA TRP A 54 -22.34 -14.45 -3.87
C TRP A 54 -22.02 -13.44 -4.99
N CYS A 55 -20.87 -12.77 -4.93
CA CYS A 55 -20.43 -11.86 -5.99
C CYS A 55 -20.33 -12.57 -7.34
N GLU A 56 -19.82 -13.80 -7.37
CA GLU A 56 -19.72 -14.59 -8.60
C GLU A 56 -21.09 -14.89 -9.21
N ARG A 57 -22.07 -15.32 -8.38
CA ARG A 57 -23.45 -15.56 -8.84
C ARG A 57 -24.12 -14.29 -9.37
N VAL A 58 -23.98 -13.18 -8.64
CA VAL A 58 -24.58 -11.89 -9.00
C VAL A 58 -23.91 -11.31 -10.25
N ALA A 59 -22.60 -11.50 -10.43
CA ALA A 59 -21.90 -11.06 -11.63
C ALA A 59 -22.32 -11.83 -12.89
N ALA A 60 -22.62 -13.13 -12.75
CA ALA A 60 -23.11 -13.98 -13.85
C ALA A 60 -24.54 -13.61 -14.26
N ASN A 61 -25.41 -13.27 -13.31
CA ASN A 61 -26.82 -12.99 -13.53
C ASN A 61 -27.22 -11.59 -13.01
N SER A 62 -26.49 -10.54 -13.40
CA SER A 62 -26.72 -9.19 -12.85
C SER A 62 -28.14 -8.66 -13.08
N SER A 63 -28.78 -9.13 -14.16
CA SER A 63 -30.17 -8.80 -14.52
C SER A 63 -31.20 -9.27 -13.49
N ASP A 64 -30.87 -10.27 -12.66
CA ASP A 64 -31.76 -10.80 -11.62
C ASP A 64 -31.76 -9.91 -10.35
N HIS A 65 -30.87 -8.91 -10.28
CA HIS A 65 -30.74 -7.97 -9.16
C HIS A 65 -30.90 -6.50 -9.61
N PRO A 66 -32.10 -6.09 -10.06
CA PRO A 66 -32.31 -4.77 -10.70
C PRO A 66 -32.02 -3.59 -9.78
N GLU A 67 -32.27 -3.70 -8.46
CA GLU A 67 -31.97 -2.63 -7.51
C GLU A 67 -30.47 -2.44 -7.29
N LEU A 68 -29.70 -3.53 -7.28
CA LEU A 68 -28.25 -3.48 -7.20
C LEU A 68 -27.67 -2.83 -8.47
N GLU A 69 -28.17 -3.22 -9.65
CA GLU A 69 -27.73 -2.65 -10.92
C GLU A 69 -28.02 -1.14 -10.99
N LYS A 70 -29.20 -0.70 -10.55
CA LYS A 70 -29.54 0.74 -10.41
C LYS A 70 -28.57 1.45 -9.47
N GLY A 71 -28.26 0.86 -8.32
CA GLY A 71 -27.33 1.43 -7.34
C GLY A 71 -25.92 1.58 -7.91
N VAL A 72 -25.39 0.54 -8.56
CA VAL A 72 -24.08 0.60 -9.23
C VAL A 72 -24.08 1.64 -10.35
N HIS A 73 -25.15 1.71 -11.15
CA HIS A 73 -25.29 2.72 -12.20
C HIS A 73 -25.26 4.14 -11.64
N ALA A 74 -25.98 4.40 -10.56
CA ALA A 74 -25.99 5.70 -9.89
C ALA A 74 -24.59 6.09 -9.37
N LEU A 75 -23.85 5.14 -8.79
CA LEU A 75 -22.50 5.38 -8.27
C LEU A 75 -21.45 5.65 -9.35
N LYS A 76 -21.58 5.04 -10.53
CA LYS A 76 -20.62 5.24 -11.63
C LYS A 76 -20.94 6.42 -12.55
N HIS A 77 -22.16 6.92 -12.54
CA HIS A 77 -22.61 8.02 -13.41
C HIS A 77 -21.79 9.31 -13.19
N GLY A 78 -21.25 9.91 -14.26
CA GLY A 78 -20.42 11.12 -14.17
C GLY A 78 -19.03 10.86 -13.55
N THR A 79 -18.57 9.61 -13.54
CA THR A 79 -17.26 9.21 -13.00
C THR A 79 -16.40 8.53 -14.06
N ILE A 80 -15.11 8.35 -13.76
CA ILE A 80 -14.18 7.59 -14.60
C ILE A 80 -14.61 6.13 -14.85
N LEU A 81 -15.56 5.59 -14.07
CA LEU A 81 -16.06 4.23 -14.22
C LEU A 81 -17.41 4.13 -14.96
N GLU A 82 -17.97 5.23 -15.47
CA GLU A 82 -19.29 5.25 -16.13
C GLU A 82 -19.42 4.21 -17.26
N GLY A 83 -18.39 4.10 -18.10
CA GLY A 83 -18.31 3.14 -19.21
C GLY A 83 -18.03 1.68 -18.80
N SER A 84 -17.83 1.38 -17.51
CA SER A 84 -17.56 0.01 -17.05
C SER A 84 -18.85 -0.80 -16.90
N LYS A 85 -18.82 -2.07 -17.33
CA LYS A 85 -19.92 -3.04 -17.09
C LYS A 85 -20.04 -3.36 -15.60
N THR A 86 -21.27 -3.54 -15.10
CA THR A 86 -21.56 -3.87 -13.69
C THR A 86 -20.84 -5.14 -13.24
N SER A 87 -20.91 -6.22 -14.03
CA SER A 87 -20.23 -7.49 -13.75
C SER A 87 -18.72 -7.33 -13.55
N ARG A 88 -18.07 -6.47 -14.35
CA ARG A 88 -16.64 -6.16 -14.18
C ARG A 88 -16.35 -5.52 -12.82
N LEU A 89 -17.20 -4.59 -12.36
CA LEU A 89 -17.01 -3.89 -11.10
C LEU A 89 -17.24 -4.82 -9.90
N ILE A 90 -18.14 -5.80 -10.05
CA ILE A 90 -18.34 -6.87 -9.06
C ILE A 90 -17.13 -7.80 -9.00
N HIS A 91 -16.58 -8.24 -10.14
CA HIS A 91 -15.36 -9.06 -10.16
C HIS A 91 -14.14 -8.31 -9.60
N GLU A 92 -14.06 -7.00 -9.79
CA GLU A 92 -13.02 -6.18 -9.16
C GLU A 92 -13.17 -6.19 -7.62
N ALA A 93 -14.40 -6.03 -7.11
CA ALA A 93 -14.68 -6.15 -5.67
C ALA A 93 -14.31 -7.53 -5.13
N GLN A 94 -14.68 -8.59 -5.85
CA GLN A 94 -14.35 -9.97 -5.52
C GLN A 94 -12.82 -10.17 -5.42
N SER A 95 -12.06 -9.75 -6.45
CA SER A 95 -10.60 -9.90 -6.44
C SER A 95 -9.92 -9.06 -5.37
N GLN A 96 -10.48 -7.91 -4.99
CA GLN A 96 -9.96 -7.10 -3.89
C GLN A 96 -10.17 -7.78 -2.55
N LEU A 97 -11.37 -8.32 -2.29
CA LEU A 97 -11.65 -9.01 -1.04
C LEU A 97 -10.92 -10.35 -0.93
N GLU A 98 -10.79 -11.10 -2.02
CA GLU A 98 -10.06 -12.37 -2.05
C GLU A 98 -8.61 -12.19 -1.59
N LYS A 99 -7.90 -11.21 -2.15
CA LYS A 99 -6.53 -10.86 -1.70
C LYS A 99 -6.48 -10.46 -0.23
N LEU A 100 -7.49 -9.72 0.24
CA LEU A 100 -7.56 -9.28 1.62
C LEU A 100 -7.78 -10.48 2.55
N ASP A 101 -8.69 -11.40 2.21
CA ASP A 101 -8.94 -12.65 2.93
C ASP A 101 -7.67 -13.51 2.97
N GLU A 102 -6.98 -13.70 1.83
CA GLU A 102 -5.71 -14.42 1.76
C GLU A 102 -4.64 -13.81 2.68
N THR A 103 -4.45 -12.49 2.60
CA THR A 103 -3.43 -11.77 3.38
C THR A 103 -3.74 -11.84 4.88
N TRP A 104 -5.00 -11.60 5.26
CA TRP A 104 -5.44 -11.64 6.65
C TRP A 104 -5.33 -13.06 7.21
N ARG A 105 -5.72 -14.09 6.46
CA ARG A 105 -5.57 -15.49 6.89
C ARG A 105 -4.12 -15.90 7.03
N LEU A 106 -3.24 -15.44 6.15
CA LEU A 106 -1.81 -15.72 6.25
C LEU A 106 -1.22 -15.09 7.52
N GLU A 107 -1.56 -13.83 7.81
CA GLU A 107 -1.20 -13.16 9.06
C GLU A 107 -1.71 -13.94 10.29
N HIS A 108 -2.96 -14.43 10.25
CA HIS A 108 -3.55 -15.22 11.33
C HIS A 108 -2.86 -16.59 11.47
N GLN A 109 -2.56 -17.26 10.36
CA GLN A 109 -1.88 -18.55 10.35
C GLN A 109 -0.48 -18.43 10.94
N ASN A 110 0.28 -17.40 10.54
CA ASN A 110 1.61 -17.15 11.10
C ASN A 110 1.58 -16.95 12.62
N LEU A 111 0.58 -16.22 13.14
CA LEU A 111 0.41 -16.06 14.60
C LEU A 111 0.02 -17.39 15.27
N SER A 112 -0.83 -18.19 14.62
CA SER A 112 -1.25 -19.49 15.12
C SER A 112 -0.08 -20.48 15.17
N ASP A 113 0.77 -20.49 14.14
CA ASP A 113 1.96 -21.37 14.07
C ASP A 113 2.97 -20.98 15.14
N GLN A 114 3.23 -19.68 15.32
CA GLN A 114 4.07 -19.17 16.42
C GLN A 114 3.53 -19.55 17.80
N LEU A 115 2.21 -19.50 17.97
CA LEU A 115 1.57 -19.88 19.22
C LEU A 115 1.76 -21.38 19.53
N GLU A 116 1.60 -22.25 18.53
CA GLU A 116 1.80 -23.69 18.71
C GLU A 116 3.27 -24.06 18.94
N GLU A 117 4.20 -23.40 18.24
CA GLU A 117 5.65 -23.57 18.46
C GLU A 117 6.02 -23.24 19.91
N LEU A 118 5.58 -22.09 20.44
CA LEU A 118 5.84 -21.67 21.82
C LEU A 118 5.13 -22.53 22.88
N LYS A 119 3.99 -23.14 22.55
CA LYS A 119 3.36 -24.13 23.47
C LYS A 119 4.18 -25.41 23.55
N SER A 120 4.88 -25.78 22.48
CA SER A 120 5.69 -27.00 22.40
C SER A 120 7.06 -26.85 23.09
N GLU A 121 7.64 -25.64 23.08
CA GLU A 121 8.90 -25.30 23.74
C GLU A 121 8.65 -24.79 25.19
N LEU A 122 8.62 -25.69 26.17
CA LEU A 122 8.72 -25.51 27.64
C LEU A 122 8.34 -24.14 28.29
N LYS A 123 7.32 -24.19 29.16
CA LYS A 123 6.79 -23.30 30.24
C LYS A 123 7.44 -21.96 30.67
N ASP A 124 8.69 -21.64 30.35
CA ASP A 124 9.37 -20.43 30.86
C ASP A 124 9.07 -19.16 30.02
N GLU A 125 8.35 -19.26 28.90
CA GLU A 125 7.96 -18.12 28.05
C GLU A 125 6.47 -17.72 28.16
N GLU A 126 5.85 -17.86 29.34
CA GLU A 126 4.43 -17.54 29.56
C GLU A 126 4.06 -16.09 29.14
N HIS A 127 5.00 -15.15 29.23
CA HIS A 127 4.82 -13.77 28.78
C HIS A 127 4.76 -13.62 27.25
N ALA A 128 5.57 -14.37 26.50
CA ALA A 128 5.55 -14.35 25.03
C ALA A 128 4.28 -15.03 24.50
N LEU A 129 3.90 -16.15 25.12
CA LEU A 129 2.67 -16.88 24.86
C LEU A 129 1.42 -15.99 25.02
N ARG A 130 1.28 -15.32 26.18
CA ARG A 130 0.18 -14.38 26.44
C ARG A 130 0.19 -13.18 25.49
N ALA A 131 1.36 -12.74 25.02
CA ALA A 131 1.46 -11.63 24.08
C ALA A 131 0.91 -12.03 22.70
N ILE A 132 1.23 -13.23 22.20
CA ILE A 132 0.72 -13.74 20.92
C ILE A 132 -0.77 -14.07 21.00
N GLU A 133 -1.24 -14.71 22.08
CA GLU A 133 -2.68 -14.93 22.32
C GLU A 133 -3.46 -13.62 22.27
N PHE A 134 -2.89 -12.56 22.87
CA PHE A 134 -3.50 -11.24 22.84
C PHE A 134 -3.46 -10.58 21.44
N GLN A 135 -2.36 -10.75 20.70
CA GLN A 135 -2.27 -10.31 19.31
C GLN A 135 -3.33 -10.98 18.44
N MET A 136 -3.51 -12.31 18.58
CA MET A 136 -4.56 -13.06 17.88
C MET A 136 -5.96 -12.57 18.27
N ARG A 137 -6.20 -12.33 19.56
CA ARG A 137 -7.48 -11.80 20.04
C ARG A 137 -7.77 -10.41 19.48
N ARG A 138 -6.77 -9.52 19.42
CA ARG A 138 -6.93 -8.20 18.80
C ARG A 138 -7.23 -8.30 17.32
N MET A 139 -6.53 -9.18 16.62
CA MET A 139 -6.72 -9.39 15.20
C MET A 139 -8.11 -9.93 14.86
N THR A 140 -8.65 -10.84 15.69
CA THR A 140 -9.96 -11.51 15.48
C THR A 140 -11.15 -10.72 16.00
N GLU A 141 -10.98 -9.91 17.04
CA GLU A 141 -12.05 -9.08 17.60
C GLU A 141 -12.01 -7.60 17.16
N GLU A 142 -11.24 -7.28 16.11
CA GLU A 142 -11.22 -5.96 15.47
C GLU A 142 -12.54 -5.69 14.76
N TYR A 143 -12.97 -4.42 14.71
CA TYR A 143 -14.20 -4.05 14.02
C TYR A 143 -14.03 -4.22 12.50
N LEU A 144 -14.85 -5.08 11.90
CA LEU A 144 -14.72 -5.48 10.50
C LEU A 144 -14.67 -4.28 9.55
N LEU A 145 -15.56 -3.30 9.71
CA LEU A 145 -15.61 -2.15 8.78
C LEU A 145 -14.36 -1.27 8.92
N SER A 146 -13.78 -1.16 10.12
CA SER A 146 -12.52 -0.45 10.33
C SER A 146 -11.38 -1.13 9.58
N GLU A 147 -11.27 -2.46 9.71
CA GLU A 147 -10.22 -3.24 9.02
C GLU A 147 -10.37 -3.14 7.50
N LEU A 148 -11.59 -3.33 6.97
CA LEU A 148 -11.85 -3.23 5.53
C LEU A 148 -11.58 -1.83 4.98
N ALA A 149 -11.88 -0.77 5.73
CA ALA A 149 -11.59 0.59 5.29
C ALA A 149 -10.09 0.92 5.40
N ALA A 150 -9.40 0.47 6.46
CA ALA A 150 -7.95 0.62 6.61
C ALA A 150 -7.16 -0.11 5.50
N ARG A 151 -7.67 -1.27 5.05
CA ARG A 151 -7.14 -2.05 3.92
C ARG A 151 -7.64 -1.55 2.55
N ALA A 152 -8.24 -0.36 2.47
CA ALA A 152 -8.68 0.29 1.24
C ALA A 152 -9.80 -0.43 0.46
N PHE A 153 -10.54 -1.35 1.09
CA PHE A 153 -11.69 -2.04 0.49
C PHE A 153 -12.98 -1.22 0.58
N LEU A 154 -13.19 -0.49 1.69
CA LEU A 154 -14.33 0.40 1.92
C LEU A 154 -13.93 1.88 1.91
N PRO A 155 -14.88 2.83 1.72
CA PRO A 155 -14.60 4.25 1.84
C PRO A 155 -14.17 4.62 3.27
N GLY A 156 -13.05 5.33 3.42
CA GLY A 156 -12.54 5.75 4.73
C GLY A 156 -13.22 6.99 5.32
N TYR A 157 -13.75 7.89 4.48
CA TYR A 157 -14.25 9.22 4.87
C TYR A 157 -15.48 9.21 5.80
N GLY A 158 -16.17 8.07 5.92
CA GLY A 158 -17.38 7.92 6.75
C GLY A 158 -17.13 7.33 8.14
N PHE A 159 -15.91 6.87 8.43
CA PHE A 159 -15.54 6.25 9.70
C PHE A 159 -14.33 6.98 10.28
N PRO A 160 -14.33 7.32 11.59
CA PRO A 160 -13.16 7.88 12.26
C PRO A 160 -12.07 6.82 12.40
N LEU A 161 -11.40 6.48 11.29
CA LEU A 161 -10.28 5.56 11.26
C LEU A 161 -9.09 6.21 11.96
N HIS A 162 -8.42 5.44 12.82
CA HIS A 162 -7.21 5.89 13.51
C HIS A 162 -7.38 7.23 14.22
N VAL A 163 -8.48 7.40 14.96
CA VAL A 163 -8.72 8.59 15.77
C VAL A 163 -8.30 8.32 17.21
N ALA A 164 -7.48 9.21 17.77
CA ALA A 164 -7.07 9.14 19.16
C ALA A 164 -7.78 10.22 19.97
N GLY A 165 -8.44 9.80 21.05
CA GLY A 165 -9.10 10.70 22.00
C GLY A 165 -8.13 11.19 23.08
N LEU A 166 -8.43 12.36 23.63
CA LEU A 166 -7.82 12.89 24.84
C LEU A 166 -8.86 12.85 25.98
N ASN A 167 -8.58 12.08 27.02
CA ASN A 167 -9.35 12.13 28.25
C ASN A 167 -8.95 13.39 29.03
N THR A 168 -9.89 14.32 29.19
CA THR A 168 -9.70 15.61 29.87
C THR A 168 -10.19 15.62 31.32
N LEU A 169 -10.66 14.48 31.83
CA LEU A 169 -11.31 14.40 33.13
C LEU A 169 -10.35 14.80 34.26
N THR A 170 -10.69 15.87 34.97
CA THR A 170 -10.00 16.35 36.17
C THR A 170 -10.90 16.29 37.41
N ILE A 171 -10.35 16.49 38.61
CA ILE A 171 -11.11 16.58 39.86
C ILE A 171 -12.23 17.62 39.77
N GLU A 172 -11.94 18.80 39.18
CA GLU A 172 -12.91 19.89 39.08
C GLU A 172 -14.08 19.52 38.16
N GLU A 173 -13.79 18.90 37.02
CA GLU A 173 -14.81 18.39 36.09
C GLU A 173 -15.63 17.27 36.71
N PHE A 174 -14.98 16.33 37.40
CA PHE A 174 -15.66 15.23 38.07
C PHE A 174 -16.61 15.70 39.18
N LYS A 175 -16.21 16.73 39.95
CA LYS A 175 -17.09 17.36 40.96
C LYS A 175 -18.26 18.09 40.30
N ARG A 176 -18.01 18.90 39.27
CA ARG A 176 -19.05 19.59 38.49
C ARG A 176 -20.07 18.61 37.90
N GLN A 177 -19.62 17.47 37.38
CA GLN A 177 -20.49 16.42 36.85
C GLN A 177 -21.35 15.76 37.95
N LYS A 178 -20.85 15.65 39.19
CA LYS A 178 -21.61 15.12 40.32
C LYS A 178 -22.67 16.08 40.86
N ASP A 179 -22.46 17.39 40.72
CA ASP A 179 -23.38 18.43 41.19
C ASP A 179 -24.53 18.69 40.20
N ASP A 180 -24.35 18.35 38.92
CA ASP A 180 -25.32 18.53 37.81
C ASP A 180 -26.42 17.44 37.73
N LYS A 181 -26.85 16.90 38.89
CA LYS A 181 -27.78 15.74 38.99
C LYS A 181 -29.25 15.98 38.59
N ASN A 182 -29.63 17.21 38.22
CA ASN A 182 -30.99 17.54 37.74
C ASN A 182 -31.12 17.58 36.21
N GLY A 183 -30.06 17.29 35.45
CA GLY A 183 -30.14 17.05 34.01
C GLY A 183 -30.36 15.57 33.71
N ARG A 184 -31.33 15.26 32.83
CA ARG A 184 -31.77 13.91 32.42
C ARG A 184 -30.63 12.89 32.31
N GLU A 185 -30.90 11.66 32.78
CA GLU A 185 -30.04 10.48 32.76
C GLU A 185 -29.57 10.12 31.34
N ASP A 186 -28.51 10.77 30.88
CA ASP A 186 -27.83 10.43 29.64
C ASP A 186 -26.31 10.31 29.91
N ASN A 187 -25.95 9.48 30.89
CA ASN A 187 -24.55 9.13 31.21
C ASN A 187 -23.79 8.52 30.00
N ARG A 188 -24.50 8.02 28.98
CA ARG A 188 -23.93 7.51 27.73
C ARG A 188 -23.63 8.58 26.67
N LEU A 189 -24.20 9.79 26.78
CA LEU A 189 -23.99 10.84 25.77
C LEU A 189 -22.78 11.75 26.05
N ARG A 190 -22.22 11.78 27.27
CA ARG A 190 -21.10 12.69 27.59
C ARG A 190 -19.69 12.11 27.32
N SER A 191 -19.53 10.78 27.20
CA SER A 191 -18.31 10.17 26.65
C SER A 191 -18.06 10.53 25.17
N ARG A 192 -19.03 11.19 24.51
CA ARG A 192 -18.91 11.77 23.15
C ARG A 192 -18.23 13.14 23.08
N ASN A 193 -17.89 13.77 24.21
CA ASN A 193 -17.25 15.10 24.21
C ASN A 193 -15.73 15.09 24.42
N GLU A 194 -15.08 13.91 24.43
CA GLU A 194 -13.62 13.84 24.45
C GLU A 194 -13.06 14.41 23.14
N PRO A 195 -12.17 15.41 23.19
CA PRO A 195 -11.49 15.92 22.01
C PRO A 195 -10.77 14.78 21.29
N ALA A 196 -10.97 14.71 19.98
CA ALA A 196 -10.43 13.63 19.17
C ALA A 196 -9.71 14.22 17.95
N ARG A 197 -8.58 13.61 17.60
CA ARG A 197 -7.74 13.99 16.45
C ARG A 197 -7.38 12.75 15.64
N ASP A 198 -7.07 12.93 14.37
CA ASP A 198 -6.41 11.90 13.57
C ASP A 198 -5.09 11.50 14.26
N ALA A 199 -4.72 10.23 14.20
CA ALA A 199 -3.58 9.69 14.93
C ALA A 199 -2.26 10.39 14.55
N ALA A 200 -2.07 10.75 13.29
CA ALA A 200 -0.87 11.45 12.80
C ALA A 200 -0.70 12.84 13.46
N THR A 201 -1.79 13.55 13.72
CA THR A 201 -1.79 14.82 14.46
C THR A 201 -1.73 14.59 15.97
N ALA A 202 -2.45 13.60 16.48
CA ALA A 202 -2.57 13.33 17.91
C ALA A 202 -1.24 12.94 18.56
N ILE A 203 -0.37 12.20 17.85
CA ILE A 203 0.98 11.85 18.35
C ILE A 203 1.88 13.06 18.59
N ARG A 204 1.48 14.25 18.16
CA ARG A 204 2.16 15.52 18.45
C ARG A 204 1.34 16.42 19.36
N GLU A 205 0.07 16.65 19.03
CA GLU A 205 -0.79 17.59 19.78
C GLU A 205 -1.19 17.06 21.15
N TYR A 206 -1.41 15.75 21.28
CA TYR A 206 -1.82 15.12 22.54
C TYR A 206 -0.68 14.36 23.21
N ALA A 207 0.53 14.39 22.65
CA ALA A 207 1.69 13.74 23.21
C ALA A 207 1.95 14.17 24.66
N PRO A 208 2.43 13.26 25.52
CA PRO A 208 2.77 13.61 26.90
C PRO A 208 3.77 14.77 26.97
N GLY A 209 3.51 15.71 27.87
CA GLY A 209 4.27 16.95 28.02
C GLY A 209 3.79 18.12 27.14
N ALA A 210 2.88 17.89 26.18
CA ALA A 210 2.28 18.95 25.37
C ALA A 210 1.15 19.66 26.13
N ASP A 211 1.01 20.97 25.86
CA ASP A 211 -0.09 21.79 26.35
C ASP A 211 -1.20 21.87 25.29
N ILE A 212 -2.45 21.65 25.72
CA ILE A 212 -3.64 21.59 24.87
C ILE A 212 -4.65 22.63 25.34
N VAL A 213 -5.05 23.52 24.43
CA VAL A 213 -6.07 24.54 24.71
C VAL A 213 -7.46 24.04 24.32
N LEU A 214 -8.35 23.91 25.31
CA LEU A 214 -9.74 23.44 25.16
C LEU A 214 -10.68 24.33 25.97
N ASP A 215 -11.75 24.84 25.36
CA ASP A 215 -12.75 25.69 26.02
C ASP A 215 -12.18 26.87 26.84
N GLY A 216 -11.10 27.48 26.34
CA GLY A 216 -10.41 28.60 26.99
C GLY A 216 -9.51 28.21 28.17
N LYS A 217 -9.32 26.92 28.41
CA LYS A 217 -8.41 26.36 29.41
C LYS A 217 -7.25 25.63 28.75
N VAL A 218 -6.11 25.58 29.42
CA VAL A 218 -4.90 24.87 29.04
C VAL A 218 -4.78 23.64 29.92
N TYR A 219 -4.68 22.49 29.27
CA TYR A 219 -4.47 21.18 29.89
C TYR A 219 -3.10 20.66 29.50
N LYS A 220 -2.42 19.96 30.41
CA LYS A 220 -1.16 19.26 30.10
C LYS A 220 -1.42 17.77 29.91
N SER A 221 -1.04 17.22 28.76
CA SER A 221 -1.07 15.76 28.55
C SER A 221 0.02 15.09 29.37
N CYS A 222 -0.29 13.97 30.05
CA CYS A 222 0.64 13.32 30.97
C CYS A 222 0.62 11.78 30.89
N GLY A 223 -0.09 11.20 29.91
CA GLY A 223 -0.18 9.75 29.81
C GLY A 223 -0.88 9.24 28.56
N LEU A 224 -0.76 7.93 28.37
CA LEU A 224 -1.37 7.16 27.29
C LEU A 224 -2.45 6.24 27.87
N SER A 225 -3.51 6.04 27.09
CA SER A 225 -4.46 4.94 27.34
C SER A 225 -3.81 3.63 26.91
N LEU A 226 -3.71 2.69 27.86
CA LEU A 226 -3.16 1.35 27.64
C LEU A 226 -4.23 0.32 27.24
N THR A 227 -5.47 0.76 26.94
CA THR A 227 -6.61 -0.12 26.62
C THR A 227 -6.99 0.05 25.15
N TRP A 228 -7.18 -1.07 24.43
CA TRP A 228 -7.50 -1.16 23.00
C TRP A 228 -9.00 -0.96 22.69
N LYS A 229 -9.92 -1.41 23.56
CA LYS A 229 -11.38 -1.22 23.38
C LYS A 229 -11.96 -0.18 24.35
N LYS A 230 -12.80 0.72 23.84
CA LYS A 230 -13.71 1.55 24.67
C LYS A 230 -14.79 0.64 25.29
N PRO A 231 -15.24 0.89 26.54
CA PRO A 231 -15.05 2.10 27.32
C PRO A 231 -13.74 2.13 28.13
N VAL A 232 -13.17 3.34 28.23
CA VAL A 232 -11.94 3.71 28.94
C VAL A 232 -12.00 3.42 30.47
N ASP A 233 -13.18 3.06 30.97
CA ASP A 233 -13.46 2.79 32.39
C ASP A 233 -13.13 1.36 32.85
N ALA A 234 -12.84 0.43 31.93
CA ALA A 234 -12.42 -0.92 32.28
C ALA A 234 -10.90 -0.99 32.46
N GLU A 235 -10.44 -1.17 33.70
CA GLU A 235 -9.03 -1.38 34.04
C GLU A 235 -8.54 -2.79 33.62
N VAL A 236 -8.52 -3.07 32.31
CA VAL A 236 -7.87 -4.26 31.77
C VAL A 236 -6.41 -3.92 31.48
N LYS A 237 -5.48 -4.59 32.17
CA LYS A 237 -4.04 -4.53 31.85
C LYS A 237 -3.81 -5.36 30.59
N GLU A 238 -3.74 -4.68 29.46
CA GLU A 238 -3.53 -5.30 28.16
C GLU A 238 -2.04 -5.28 27.78
N PRO A 239 -1.49 -6.37 27.21
CA PRO A 239 -0.15 -6.38 26.63
C PRO A 239 -0.01 -5.29 25.56
N GLN A 240 1.01 -4.44 25.69
CA GLN A 240 1.29 -3.41 24.70
C GLN A 240 2.21 -3.98 23.61
N GLU A 241 1.84 -3.77 22.35
CA GLU A 241 2.66 -4.15 21.20
C GLU A 241 3.68 -3.03 20.93
N PHE A 242 4.95 -3.29 21.21
CA PHE A 242 6.04 -2.43 20.79
C PHE A 242 6.52 -2.85 19.41
N ARG A 243 6.69 -1.88 18.52
CA ARG A 243 7.17 -2.10 17.16
C ARG A 243 8.49 -1.39 16.93
N LEU A 244 9.22 -1.82 15.91
CA LEU A 244 10.43 -1.16 15.46
C LEU A 244 10.13 -0.41 14.16
N ALA A 245 10.47 0.88 14.11
CA ALA A 245 10.61 1.61 12.86
C ALA A 245 12.10 1.80 12.61
N TRP A 246 12.52 1.70 11.34
CA TRP A 246 13.92 1.86 10.98
C TRP A 246 14.07 2.70 9.72
N ARG A 247 15.21 3.40 9.62
CA ARG A 247 15.63 4.13 8.43
C ARG A 247 17.12 3.89 8.19
N CYS A 248 17.45 3.37 7.02
CA CYS A 248 18.82 3.10 6.63
C CYS A 248 19.60 4.39 6.40
N ARG A 249 20.74 4.54 7.07
CA ARG A 249 21.62 5.70 6.92
C ARG A 249 22.48 5.65 5.65
N LYS A 250 22.56 4.47 5.02
CA LYS A 250 23.30 4.23 3.79
C LYS A 250 22.52 4.53 2.51
N CYS A 251 21.25 4.13 2.39
CA CYS A 251 20.46 4.38 1.17
C CYS A 251 19.22 5.28 1.40
N GLY A 252 18.81 5.46 2.66
CA GLY A 252 17.63 6.25 3.01
C GLY A 252 16.31 5.47 3.01
N THR A 253 16.30 4.18 2.63
CA THR A 253 15.10 3.31 2.75
C THR A 253 14.67 3.21 4.20
N ALA A 254 13.37 3.25 4.46
CA ALA A 254 12.78 3.08 5.79
C ALA A 254 11.86 1.86 5.81
N GLY A 255 11.40 1.44 6.98
CA GLY A 255 10.40 0.38 7.12
C GLY A 255 9.97 0.22 8.58
N THR A 256 8.99 -0.64 8.79
CA THR A 256 8.48 -1.04 10.11
C THR A 256 8.59 -2.55 10.26
N GLN A 257 8.74 -3.03 11.48
CA GLN A 257 8.74 -4.45 11.80
C GLN A 257 8.02 -4.70 13.13
N ARG A 258 7.16 -5.72 13.12
CA ARG A 258 6.50 -6.27 14.32
C ARG A 258 7.37 -7.38 14.90
N ASN A 259 7.43 -7.46 16.23
CA ASN A 259 8.17 -8.49 16.97
C ASN A 259 9.64 -8.69 16.54
N GLY A 260 10.27 -7.69 15.88
CA GLY A 260 11.64 -7.79 15.38
C GLY A 260 12.68 -7.63 16.49
N LYS A 261 13.77 -8.42 16.41
CA LYS A 261 14.97 -8.18 17.21
C LYS A 261 15.84 -7.14 16.52
N ILE A 262 16.31 -6.16 17.29
CA ILE A 262 17.14 -5.05 16.78
C ILE A 262 18.41 -5.59 16.09
N ASP A 263 19.03 -6.62 16.66
CA ASP A 263 20.31 -7.16 16.19
C ASP A 263 20.23 -7.94 14.87
N GLU A 264 19.03 -8.37 14.47
CA GLU A 264 18.79 -9.12 13.24
C GLU A 264 18.31 -8.21 12.09
N LEU A 265 18.10 -6.92 12.37
CA LEU A 265 17.49 -5.98 11.44
C LEU A 265 18.50 -5.49 10.39
N THR A 266 18.19 -5.73 9.12
CA THR A 266 18.98 -5.23 7.98
C THR A 266 18.10 -4.46 6.99
N CYS A 267 18.71 -3.50 6.28
CA CYS A 267 17.99 -2.74 5.27
C CYS A 267 17.53 -3.65 4.12
N SER A 268 16.22 -3.73 3.89
CA SER A 268 15.62 -4.52 2.79
C SER A 268 16.11 -4.14 1.40
N ASN A 269 16.55 -2.89 1.19
CA ASN A 269 17.00 -2.40 -0.12
C ASN A 269 18.50 -2.61 -0.37
N CYS A 270 19.36 -2.39 0.63
CA CYS A 270 20.83 -2.41 0.43
C CYS A 270 21.60 -3.38 1.33
N GLY A 271 20.91 -4.14 2.19
CA GLY A 271 21.48 -5.12 3.12
C GLY A 271 22.29 -4.53 4.27
N SER A 272 22.39 -3.20 4.40
CA SER A 272 23.17 -2.55 5.46
C SER A 272 22.48 -2.65 6.82
N GLY A 273 23.24 -2.97 7.87
CA GLY A 273 22.81 -2.88 9.27
C GLY A 273 22.97 -1.49 9.91
N ASP A 274 23.44 -0.47 9.17
CA ASP A 274 23.52 0.91 9.69
C ASP A 274 22.15 1.60 9.61
N LEU A 275 21.35 1.36 10.64
CA LEU A 275 19.95 1.77 10.74
C LEU A 275 19.73 2.77 11.88
N ASP A 276 18.95 3.81 11.61
CA ASP A 276 18.30 4.66 12.62
C ASP A 276 17.03 3.94 13.08
N ILE A 277 17.09 3.26 14.23
CA ILE A 277 16.03 2.39 14.76
C ILE A 277 15.30 3.10 15.89
N ARG A 278 13.98 3.00 15.89
CA ARG A 278 13.09 3.57 16.90
C ARG A 278 12.11 2.53 17.38
N ARG A 279 12.19 2.22 18.66
CA ARG A 279 11.16 1.44 19.34
C ARG A 279 9.97 2.35 19.61
N PHE A 280 8.81 2.02 19.07
CA PHE A 280 7.63 2.86 19.22
C PHE A 280 6.42 2.10 19.74
N ILE A 281 5.49 2.86 20.31
CA ILE A 281 4.15 2.43 20.67
C ILE A 281 3.14 3.28 19.91
N GLN A 282 2.08 2.65 19.41
CA GLN A 282 0.92 3.36 18.85
C GLN A 282 -0.09 3.64 19.99
N PRO A 283 -0.35 4.91 20.33
CA PRO A 283 -1.24 5.23 21.44
C PRO A 283 -2.69 4.84 21.14
N GLY A 284 -3.36 4.15 22.07
CA GLY A 284 -4.81 3.92 22.03
C GLY A 284 -5.64 5.14 22.42
N GLY A 285 -4.99 6.16 22.97
CA GLY A 285 -5.57 7.41 23.45
C GLY A 285 -4.61 8.13 24.38
N TYR A 286 -4.97 9.33 24.80
CA TYR A 286 -4.16 10.20 25.66
C TYR A 286 -4.96 10.61 26.89
N THR A 287 -4.29 11.03 27.95
CA THR A 287 -4.94 11.51 29.18
C THR A 287 -4.21 12.69 29.78
N VAL A 288 -4.99 13.64 30.30
CA VAL A 288 -4.52 14.65 31.23
C VAL A 288 -4.37 14.04 32.63
N ASP A 289 -3.74 14.78 33.54
CA ASP A 289 -3.63 14.36 34.93
C ASP A 289 -4.93 14.70 35.67
N PHE A 290 -5.61 13.68 36.18
CA PHE A 290 -6.85 13.85 36.92
C PHE A 290 -6.71 14.82 38.11
N TYR A 291 -5.53 14.80 38.76
CA TYR A 291 -5.26 15.57 39.97
C TYR A 291 -4.75 16.99 39.70
N ASP A 292 -4.41 17.30 38.45
CA ASP A 292 -3.91 18.62 38.07
C ASP A 292 -5.05 19.59 37.77
N LYS A 293 -4.76 20.89 37.89
CA LYS A 293 -5.72 21.96 37.64
C LYS A 293 -5.41 22.66 36.33
N PRO A 294 -6.35 22.68 35.36
CA PRO A 294 -6.13 23.43 34.13
C PRO A 294 -6.06 24.94 34.41
N HIS A 295 -5.23 25.66 33.66
CA HIS A 295 -5.04 27.11 33.79
C HIS A 295 -5.46 27.85 32.52
N ASN A 296 -5.57 29.18 32.56
CA ASN A 296 -5.98 29.98 31.38
C ASN A 296 -4.81 30.73 30.72
N ASP A 297 -3.58 30.53 31.22
CA ASP A 297 -2.39 31.16 30.63
C ASP A 297 -2.00 30.49 29.29
N VAL A 298 -2.36 31.14 28.18
CA VAL A 298 -2.00 30.73 26.82
C VAL A 298 -0.64 31.26 26.36
N THR A 299 0.06 32.06 27.16
CA THR A 299 1.31 32.72 26.76
C THR A 299 2.52 31.79 26.76
N LYS A 300 2.47 30.72 27.56
CA LYS A 300 3.52 29.71 27.68
C LYS A 300 2.93 28.34 27.33
N GLN A 301 2.98 27.99 26.06
CA GLN A 301 2.52 26.69 25.56
C GLN A 301 3.71 25.84 25.10
N THR A 302 3.72 24.60 25.53
CA THR A 302 4.69 23.58 25.15
C THR A 302 4.14 22.78 23.98
N PHE A 303 4.80 22.88 22.83
CA PHE A 303 4.47 22.09 21.64
C PHE A 303 5.54 21.03 21.39
N MET A 304 5.11 19.83 21.02
CA MET A 304 6.06 18.83 20.55
C MET A 304 6.62 19.22 19.17
N PRO A 305 7.93 19.03 18.93
CA PRO A 305 8.55 19.31 17.64
C PRO A 305 7.86 18.55 16.50
N VAL A 306 7.58 19.25 15.39
CA VAL A 306 7.11 18.60 14.16
C VAL A 306 8.23 17.77 13.58
N LYS A 307 7.91 16.53 13.20
CA LYS A 307 8.82 15.62 12.54
C LYS A 307 8.26 15.19 11.19
N GLU A 308 9.17 15.08 10.23
CA GLU A 308 8.86 14.51 8.93
C GLU A 308 8.57 13.02 9.07
N PRO A 309 7.47 12.53 8.47
CA PRO A 309 7.19 11.12 8.47
C PRO A 309 8.17 10.37 7.57
N TRP A 310 8.37 9.09 7.87
CA TRP A 310 9.17 8.20 7.03
C TRP A 310 8.27 7.52 6.01
N VAL A 311 8.59 7.68 4.72
CA VAL A 311 7.86 7.02 3.64
C VAL A 311 8.68 5.84 3.13
N PHE A 312 8.07 4.66 3.20
CA PHE A 312 8.58 3.43 2.64
C PHE A 312 7.82 3.06 1.37
N MET A 313 8.59 2.80 0.32
CA MET A 313 8.12 2.29 -0.96
C MET A 313 9.15 1.28 -1.44
N ASP A 314 8.66 0.09 -1.80
CA ASP A 314 9.45 -0.98 -2.40
C ASP A 314 9.22 -1.06 -3.92
N ASP A 315 8.36 -0.20 -4.46
CA ASP A 315 8.03 -0.17 -5.87
C ASP A 315 9.24 0.22 -6.73
N PRO A 316 9.35 -0.38 -7.92
CA PRO A 316 10.55 -0.24 -8.73
C PRO A 316 10.61 1.11 -9.45
N TRP A 317 11.84 1.54 -9.71
CA TRP A 317 12.14 2.80 -10.39
C TRP A 317 11.96 2.72 -11.90
N ARG A 318 11.42 3.80 -12.48
CA ARG A 318 11.30 4.01 -13.91
C ARG A 318 12.10 5.23 -14.36
N SER A 319 12.76 5.10 -15.50
CA SER A 319 13.59 6.16 -16.07
C SER A 319 12.77 7.31 -16.64
N LEU A 320 13.27 8.54 -16.52
CA LEU A 320 12.79 9.67 -17.32
C LEU A 320 13.24 9.52 -18.79
N PRO A 321 12.72 10.34 -19.74
CA PRO A 321 13.14 10.30 -21.14
C PRO A 321 14.65 10.43 -21.32
N ASP A 322 15.29 11.21 -20.46
CA ASP A 322 16.72 11.22 -20.24
C ASP A 322 17.03 10.52 -18.89
N PRO A 323 17.65 9.33 -18.91
CA PRO A 323 18.01 8.61 -17.68
C PRO A 323 18.94 9.39 -16.74
N ASP A 324 19.76 10.30 -17.28
CA ASP A 324 20.65 11.15 -16.50
C ASP A 324 19.92 12.36 -15.90
N LEU A 325 18.66 12.62 -16.27
CA LEU A 325 17.84 13.68 -15.67
C LEU A 325 17.26 13.22 -14.34
N GLY A 326 16.89 11.94 -14.24
CA GLY A 326 16.19 11.45 -13.06
C GLY A 326 15.35 10.21 -13.28
N ARG A 327 14.56 9.89 -12.26
CA ARG A 327 13.70 8.71 -12.22
C ARG A 327 12.49 8.94 -11.33
N ILE A 328 11.46 8.14 -11.56
CA ILE A 328 10.21 8.16 -10.80
C ILE A 328 9.81 6.78 -10.33
N ARG A 329 8.97 6.73 -9.31
CA ARG A 329 8.19 5.55 -8.95
C ARG A 329 6.88 5.94 -8.30
N THR A 330 5.93 5.03 -8.35
CA THR A 330 4.59 5.20 -7.76
C THR A 330 4.29 3.95 -6.96
N SER A 331 3.50 4.10 -5.91
CA SER A 331 3.04 2.99 -5.08
C SER A 331 1.55 3.15 -4.79
N ARG A 332 0.83 2.04 -4.79
CA ARG A 332 -0.53 1.93 -4.25
C ARG A 332 -0.54 1.44 -2.79
N LYS A 333 0.63 1.09 -2.26
CA LYS A 333 0.81 0.44 -0.96
C LYS A 333 1.97 1.05 -0.18
N ALA A 334 2.25 2.34 -0.40
CA ALA A 334 3.29 3.02 0.34
C ALA A 334 2.93 3.03 1.82
N GLN A 335 3.92 2.79 2.68
CA GLN A 335 3.74 2.90 4.12
C GLN A 335 4.30 4.23 4.59
N ILE A 336 3.53 4.93 5.41
CA ILE A 336 3.96 6.17 6.05
C ILE A 336 3.99 5.94 7.55
N PHE A 337 5.16 6.23 8.14
CA PHE A 337 5.37 6.20 9.57
C PHE A 337 5.50 7.62 10.12
N TRP A 338 4.44 8.08 10.78
CA TRP A 338 4.47 9.31 11.57
C TRP A 338 5.01 9.00 12.95
N HIS A 339 5.81 9.93 13.49
CA HIS A 339 6.42 9.71 14.78
C HIS A 339 6.58 11.00 15.59
N SER A 340 6.62 10.83 16.91
CA SER A 340 7.06 11.85 17.85
C SER A 340 8.11 11.27 18.79
N SER A 341 9.14 12.08 19.07
CA SER A 341 10.30 11.69 19.89
C SER A 341 10.43 12.56 21.14
N GLY A 342 9.32 13.13 21.63
CA GLY A 342 9.36 14.03 22.78
C GLY A 342 9.91 15.42 22.44
N LEU A 343 9.90 16.28 23.45
CA LEU A 343 10.34 17.68 23.36
C LEU A 343 11.81 17.80 22.94
N HIS A 344 12.64 16.88 23.42
CA HIS A 344 14.09 16.88 23.25
C HIS A 344 14.60 15.83 22.24
N ASN A 345 13.71 15.14 21.52
CA ASN A 345 14.05 14.09 20.55
C ASN A 345 14.64 12.79 21.13
N HIS A 346 14.65 12.62 22.44
CA HIS A 346 15.11 11.41 23.13
C HIS A 346 14.00 10.39 23.41
N GLY A 347 12.78 10.62 22.94
CA GLY A 347 11.63 9.76 23.20
C GLY A 347 10.95 10.08 24.53
N TYR A 348 10.18 9.11 25.02
CA TYR A 348 9.32 9.20 26.19
C TYR A 348 9.67 8.11 27.19
N ALA A 349 9.47 8.41 28.47
CA ALA A 349 9.33 7.41 29.50
C ALA A 349 7.83 7.09 29.70
N LEU A 350 7.46 5.82 29.80
CA LEU A 350 6.08 5.34 29.96
C LEU A 350 6.00 4.29 31.06
N CYS A 351 5.08 4.49 32.02
CA CYS A 351 4.72 3.47 33.00
C CYS A 351 3.64 2.54 32.46
N LEU A 352 3.97 1.28 32.22
CA LEU A 352 3.02 0.23 31.80
C LEU A 352 2.01 -0.15 32.90
N GLY A 353 2.26 0.26 34.14
CA GLY A 353 1.34 0.02 35.26
C GLY A 353 0.12 0.93 35.27
N CYS A 354 0.25 2.18 34.82
CA CYS A 354 -0.85 3.17 34.87
C CYS A 354 -1.05 4.00 33.60
N GLY A 355 -0.08 4.02 32.69
CA GLY A 355 -0.10 4.82 31.48
C GLY A 355 0.52 6.22 31.62
N ARG A 356 1.04 6.60 32.80
CA ARG A 356 1.75 7.88 32.95
C ARG A 356 2.95 7.92 32.02
N ALA A 357 3.15 9.04 31.33
CA ALA A 357 4.25 9.23 30.41
C ALA A 357 4.72 10.68 30.41
N ASP A 358 5.99 10.89 30.06
CA ASP A 358 6.57 12.23 29.86
C ASP A 358 7.77 12.16 28.91
N SER A 359 8.11 13.28 28.27
CA SER A 359 9.29 13.38 27.40
C SER A 359 10.55 13.21 28.22
N GLN A 360 11.51 12.41 27.73
CA GLN A 360 12.85 12.35 28.32
C GLN A 360 13.53 13.73 28.29
N THR A 361 14.48 13.94 29.22
CA THR A 361 15.19 15.23 29.38
C THR A 361 16.07 15.54 28.16
N ALA A 362 16.66 16.73 28.14
CA ALA A 362 17.60 17.14 27.09
C ALA A 362 18.85 16.24 27.02
N GLU A 363 19.21 15.59 28.12
CA GLU A 363 20.31 14.65 28.26
C GLU A 363 19.89 13.20 27.96
N GLY A 364 18.61 12.96 27.65
CA GLY A 364 18.05 11.62 27.45
C GLY A 364 17.81 10.86 28.76
N GLU A 365 17.75 11.56 29.89
CA GLU A 365 17.55 10.96 31.20
C GLU A 365 16.07 10.75 31.53
N LEU A 366 15.84 9.95 32.57
CA LEU A 366 14.50 9.67 33.08
C LEU A 366 13.86 10.98 33.61
N PRO A 367 12.63 11.33 33.19
CA PRO A 367 11.97 12.55 33.65
C PRO A 367 11.75 12.59 35.17
N GLU A 368 11.78 13.79 35.75
CA GLU A 368 11.61 14.01 37.20
C GLU A 368 10.31 13.40 37.76
N ILE A 369 9.25 13.29 36.94
CA ILE A 369 7.98 12.67 37.36
C ILE A 369 8.14 11.20 37.77
N PHE A 370 9.19 10.52 37.29
CA PHE A 370 9.51 9.14 37.64
C PHE A 370 10.66 9.01 38.66
N THR A 371 11.32 10.10 39.05
CA THR A 371 12.34 10.05 40.12
C THR A 371 11.72 10.10 41.52
N ARG A 372 10.42 10.46 41.59
CA ARG A 372 9.61 10.45 42.80
C ARG A 372 8.39 9.55 42.63
N PRO A 373 7.79 9.07 43.73
CA PRO A 373 6.58 8.28 43.66
C PRO A 373 5.44 9.04 42.94
N HIS A 374 4.77 8.40 41.99
CA HIS A 374 3.72 9.00 41.16
C HIS A 374 2.37 8.27 41.30
N HIS A 375 1.29 9.01 41.04
CA HIS A 375 -0.07 8.48 40.94
C HIS A 375 -0.43 8.13 39.50
N SER A 376 -1.46 7.28 39.36
CA SER A 376 -2.15 7.11 38.09
C SER A 376 -2.66 8.46 37.57
N PRO A 377 -2.48 8.79 36.27
CA PRO A 377 -3.04 10.01 35.69
C PRO A 377 -4.56 9.94 35.58
N ARG A 378 -5.14 8.74 35.61
CA ARG A 378 -6.60 8.51 35.65
C ARG A 378 -7.09 8.36 37.09
N TYR A 379 -8.34 8.77 37.33
CA TYR A 379 -9.01 8.61 38.62
C TYR A 379 -9.02 7.15 39.09
N LYS A 380 -8.58 6.92 40.33
CA LYS A 380 -8.76 5.65 41.04
C LYS A 380 -9.51 5.89 42.34
N LYS A 381 -10.52 5.06 42.62
CA LYS A 381 -11.36 5.18 43.83
C LYS A 381 -10.56 5.15 45.13
N SER A 382 -9.42 4.45 45.15
CA SER A 382 -8.54 4.33 46.30
C SER A 382 -7.47 5.43 46.40
N GLY A 383 -7.26 6.24 45.34
CA GLY A 383 -6.18 7.24 45.31
C GLY A 383 -4.76 6.62 45.34
N ASP A 384 -4.65 5.31 45.13
CA ASP A 384 -3.41 4.57 45.36
C ASP A 384 -2.24 5.07 44.51
N MET A 385 -1.06 4.97 45.12
CA MET A 385 0.21 5.09 44.42
C MET A 385 0.29 4.08 43.27
N CYS A 386 0.96 4.47 42.19
CA CYS A 386 1.13 3.56 41.06
C CYS A 386 2.00 2.35 41.47
N PRO A 387 1.65 1.11 41.09
CA PRO A 387 2.52 -0.05 41.30
C PRO A 387 3.86 0.06 40.55
N GLY A 388 3.96 0.98 39.58
CA GLY A 388 5.22 1.30 38.91
C GLY A 388 6.24 2.01 39.81
N ASN A 389 5.86 2.47 41.01
CA ASN A 389 6.80 3.04 41.97
C ASN A 389 7.66 1.98 42.67
N ASP A 390 7.16 0.75 42.75
CA ASP A 390 7.83 -0.37 43.42
C ASP A 390 8.44 -1.35 42.39
N ASN A 391 8.32 -1.07 41.10
CA ASN A 391 8.78 -1.93 40.02
C ASN A 391 9.27 -1.14 38.80
N ASP A 392 10.57 -0.88 38.76
CA ASP A 392 11.26 -0.15 37.68
C ASP A 392 11.06 -0.78 36.31
N TRP A 393 10.84 -2.11 36.22
CA TRP A 393 10.58 -2.76 34.94
C TRP A 393 9.32 -2.25 34.26
N LEU A 394 8.34 -1.73 35.01
CA LEU A 394 7.14 -1.13 34.44
C LEU A 394 7.42 0.23 33.78
N ILE A 395 8.54 0.87 34.08
CA ILE A 395 8.94 2.14 33.48
C ILE A 395 9.81 1.85 32.27
N LYS A 396 9.24 2.02 31.08
CA LYS A 396 9.95 1.87 29.81
C LYS A 396 10.47 3.22 29.34
N ARG A 397 11.75 3.27 28.98
CA ARG A 397 12.46 4.45 28.46
C ARG A 397 12.70 4.32 26.96
N ASP A 398 13.14 5.42 26.34
CA ASP A 398 13.53 5.48 24.93
C ASP A 398 12.42 5.03 23.97
N LEU A 399 11.15 5.23 24.37
CA LEU A 399 10.00 4.91 23.55
C LEU A 399 9.60 6.10 22.69
N HIS A 400 9.30 5.85 21.43
CA HIS A 400 8.72 6.84 20.54
C HIS A 400 7.20 6.64 20.46
N LEU A 401 6.46 7.71 20.18
CA LEU A 401 5.06 7.56 19.75
C LEU A 401 5.07 7.43 18.23
N GLY A 402 4.34 6.45 17.71
CA GLY A 402 4.31 6.18 16.28
C GLY A 402 2.93 5.84 15.77
N PHE A 403 2.65 6.22 14.54
CA PHE A 403 1.47 5.83 13.80
C PHE A 403 1.89 5.41 12.40
N GLU A 404 1.31 4.31 11.92
CA GLU A 404 1.61 3.75 10.61
C GLU A 404 0.31 3.66 9.81
N SER A 405 0.34 4.09 8.56
CA SER A 405 -0.75 3.86 7.62
C SER A 405 -0.24 3.58 6.21
N GLN A 406 -1.09 2.93 5.43
CA GLN A 406 -0.83 2.65 4.02
C GLN A 406 -1.56 3.69 3.15
N THR A 407 -0.93 4.14 2.07
CA THR A 407 -1.53 5.09 1.13
C THR A 407 -0.92 4.99 -0.28
N ASP A 408 -1.45 5.76 -1.23
CA ASP A 408 -0.84 5.97 -2.54
C ASP A 408 0.28 6.99 -2.43
N ALA A 409 1.40 6.76 -3.11
CA ALA A 409 2.51 7.70 -3.16
C ALA A 409 3.19 7.79 -4.53
N PHE A 410 3.85 8.90 -4.76
CA PHE A 410 4.71 9.18 -5.91
C PHE A 410 6.04 9.72 -5.41
N GLU A 411 7.14 9.21 -5.96
CA GLU A 411 8.49 9.69 -5.65
C GLU A 411 9.22 10.08 -6.94
N LEU A 412 9.79 11.29 -6.94
CA LEU A 412 10.61 11.84 -8.01
C LEU A 412 12.02 12.12 -7.49
N GLN A 413 13.01 11.69 -8.27
CA GLN A 413 14.41 12.08 -8.10
C GLN A 413 14.88 12.79 -9.36
N LEU A 414 15.42 14.00 -9.18
CA LEU A 414 16.04 14.78 -10.25
C LEU A 414 17.55 14.89 -10.01
N ARG A 415 18.30 14.99 -11.10
CA ARG A 415 19.74 15.12 -11.12
C ARG A 415 20.17 16.40 -11.82
N ASP A 416 21.30 16.95 -11.37
CA ASP A 416 21.96 18.08 -12.01
C ASP A 416 22.56 17.71 -13.39
N GLY A 417 23.16 18.68 -14.07
CA GLY A 417 23.84 18.45 -15.36
C GLY A 417 25.08 17.54 -15.28
N LYS A 418 25.51 17.14 -14.08
CA LYS A 418 26.64 16.24 -13.82
C LYS A 418 26.17 14.85 -13.36
N GLY A 419 24.86 14.61 -13.27
CA GLY A 419 24.27 13.36 -12.82
C GLY A 419 24.16 13.19 -11.30
N HIS A 420 24.46 14.22 -10.49
CA HIS A 420 24.27 14.18 -9.04
C HIS A 420 22.81 14.44 -8.68
N LEU A 421 22.27 13.73 -7.70
CA LEU A 421 20.94 14.01 -7.17
C LEU A 421 20.83 15.45 -6.64
N LEU A 422 19.65 16.05 -6.71
CA LEU A 422 19.37 17.38 -6.15
C LEU A 422 19.83 17.50 -4.68
N GLU A 423 20.85 18.31 -4.41
CA GLU A 423 21.42 18.46 -3.06
C GLU A 423 20.94 19.71 -2.29
N ASP A 424 20.44 20.75 -2.97
CA ASP A 424 19.96 21.96 -2.30
C ASP A 424 18.61 21.69 -1.63
N GLU A 425 18.61 21.70 -0.29
CA GLU A 425 17.41 21.44 0.53
C GLU A 425 16.29 22.45 0.22
N GLN A 426 16.61 23.74 0.07
CA GLN A 426 15.58 24.74 -0.16
C GLN A 426 14.94 24.59 -1.55
N ALA A 427 15.72 24.22 -2.55
CA ALA A 427 15.20 23.88 -3.87
C ALA A 427 14.28 22.64 -3.79
N ALA A 428 14.68 21.61 -3.05
CA ALA A 428 13.91 20.38 -2.89
C ALA A 428 12.55 20.61 -2.22
N TYR A 429 12.48 21.31 -1.08
CA TYR A 429 11.19 21.61 -0.42
C TYR A 429 10.28 22.47 -1.28
N SER A 430 10.84 23.50 -1.91
CA SER A 430 10.06 24.39 -2.77
C SER A 430 9.49 23.64 -3.97
N LEU A 431 10.28 22.75 -4.58
CA LEU A 431 9.83 21.95 -5.71
C LEU A 431 8.80 20.88 -5.30
N ALA A 432 8.97 20.21 -4.16
CA ALA A 432 7.99 19.25 -3.63
C ALA A 432 6.63 19.91 -3.38
N ILE A 433 6.61 21.10 -2.77
CA ILE A 433 5.38 21.86 -2.52
C ILE A 433 4.75 22.36 -3.82
N ALA A 434 5.55 22.84 -4.77
CA ALA A 434 5.04 23.23 -6.07
C ALA A 434 4.45 22.04 -6.84
N LEU A 435 5.07 20.87 -6.78
CA LEU A 435 4.56 19.62 -7.36
C LEU A 435 3.23 19.22 -6.72
N LYS A 436 3.12 19.32 -5.39
CA LYS A 436 1.88 19.07 -4.66
C LYS A 436 0.75 19.97 -5.16
N GLY A 437 0.96 21.29 -5.19
CA GLY A 437 -0.04 22.26 -5.67
C GLY A 437 -0.40 22.05 -7.14
N ALA A 438 0.58 21.75 -7.99
CA ALA A 438 0.37 21.45 -9.40
C ALA A 438 -0.49 20.20 -9.60
N LEU A 439 -0.23 19.12 -8.85
CA LEU A 439 -1.02 17.90 -8.92
C LEU A 439 -2.45 18.11 -8.43
N ALA A 440 -2.62 18.82 -7.30
CA ALA A 440 -3.94 19.16 -6.79
C ALA A 440 -4.76 19.95 -7.81
N SER A 441 -4.14 20.95 -8.45
CA SER A 441 -4.76 21.76 -9.50
C SER A 441 -5.13 20.94 -10.73
N LEU A 442 -4.26 20.03 -11.19
CA LEU A 442 -4.53 19.15 -12.34
C LEU A 442 -5.70 18.20 -12.09
N LEU A 443 -5.77 17.64 -10.88
CA LEU A 443 -6.82 16.70 -10.51
C LEU A 443 -8.13 17.37 -10.11
N GLY A 444 -8.11 18.69 -9.84
CA GLY A 444 -9.26 19.44 -9.37
C GLY A 444 -9.65 19.10 -7.93
N ILE A 445 -8.66 18.89 -7.06
CA ILE A 445 -8.83 18.54 -5.65
C ILE A 445 -8.22 19.61 -4.75
N GLU A 446 -8.55 19.57 -3.46
CA GLU A 446 -7.92 20.45 -2.46
C GLU A 446 -6.47 20.03 -2.20
N GLU A 447 -5.57 21.00 -1.95
CA GLU A 447 -4.16 20.69 -1.67
C GLU A 447 -3.99 19.82 -0.41
N GLN A 448 -4.91 19.91 0.56
CA GLN A 448 -4.91 19.14 1.79
C GLN A 448 -5.12 17.63 1.57
N GLU A 449 -5.69 17.23 0.43
CA GLU A 449 -5.82 15.81 0.04
C GLU A 449 -4.46 15.15 -0.24
N LEU A 450 -3.41 15.95 -0.45
CA LEU A 450 -2.04 15.50 -0.70
C LEU A 450 -1.09 15.97 0.41
N GLY A 451 -0.25 15.07 0.88
CA GLY A 451 0.92 15.40 1.69
C GLY A 451 2.21 15.35 0.87
N PHE A 452 3.30 15.83 1.46
CA PHE A 452 4.63 15.77 0.86
C PHE A 452 5.71 15.40 1.87
N VAL A 453 6.79 14.76 1.40
CA VAL A 453 8.03 14.52 2.15
C VAL A 453 9.21 14.80 1.23
N VAL A 454 10.24 15.47 1.78
CA VAL A 454 11.55 15.59 1.14
C VAL A 454 12.50 14.65 1.86
N ALA A 455 12.85 13.54 1.21
CA ALA A 455 13.64 12.48 1.84
C ALA A 455 15.07 12.48 1.31
N ARG A 456 16.06 12.50 2.21
CA ARG A 456 17.44 12.31 1.80
C ARG A 456 17.67 10.85 1.39
N ARG A 457 18.11 10.66 0.15
CA ARG A 457 18.51 9.36 -0.41
C ARG A 457 19.99 9.36 -0.75
N LYS A 458 20.54 8.17 -0.88
CA LYS A 458 21.93 7.95 -1.25
C LYS A 458 22.01 6.86 -2.31
N GLU A 459 22.82 7.10 -3.31
CA GLU A 459 23.08 6.19 -4.42
C GLU A 459 24.60 6.09 -4.62
N GLY A 460 25.18 4.94 -4.26
CA GLY A 460 26.63 4.81 -4.17
C GLY A 460 27.20 5.81 -3.15
N GLN A 461 28.07 6.72 -3.61
CA GLN A 461 28.65 7.79 -2.80
C GLN A 461 27.89 9.11 -2.90
N GLN A 462 26.92 9.23 -3.82
CA GLN A 462 26.15 10.45 -4.01
C GLN A 462 24.99 10.51 -3.02
N SER A 463 24.65 11.70 -2.53
CA SER A 463 23.51 11.92 -1.64
C SER A 463 22.71 13.11 -2.13
N GLY A 464 21.40 12.99 -2.21
CA GLY A 464 20.52 14.10 -2.54
C GLY A 464 19.11 13.86 -2.05
N PHE A 465 18.17 14.66 -2.54
CA PHE A 465 16.80 14.66 -2.09
C PHE A 465 15.86 13.99 -3.10
N SER A 466 15.00 13.12 -2.58
CA SER A 466 13.79 12.64 -3.23
C SER A 466 12.61 13.53 -2.84
N LEU A 467 11.75 13.81 -3.83
CA LEU A 467 10.50 14.53 -3.63
C LEU A 467 9.36 13.51 -3.62
N ILE A 468 8.65 13.40 -2.51
CA ILE A 468 7.59 12.40 -2.34
C ILE A 468 6.26 13.13 -2.14
N LEU A 469 5.25 12.75 -2.91
CA LEU A 469 3.85 13.11 -2.70
C LEU A 469 3.09 11.87 -2.25
N TYR A 470 2.11 12.04 -1.38
CA TYR A 470 1.26 10.94 -0.90
C TYR A 470 -0.16 11.39 -0.63
N ASP A 471 -1.12 10.48 -0.67
CA ASP A 471 -2.50 10.83 -0.32
C ASP A 471 -2.65 10.93 1.20
N SER A 472 -3.25 12.03 1.67
CA SER A 472 -3.45 12.32 3.09
C SER A 472 -4.37 11.31 3.79
N ASN A 473 -5.28 10.67 3.05
CA ASN A 473 -6.22 9.71 3.59
C ASN A 473 -5.62 8.30 3.67
N SER A 474 -5.77 7.65 4.82
CA SER A 474 -5.41 6.24 5.01
C SER A 474 -6.15 5.35 4.01
N GLY A 475 -5.44 4.36 3.47
CA GLY A 475 -5.89 3.53 2.36
C GLY A 475 -5.69 4.17 0.97
N GLY A 476 -5.31 5.44 0.90
CA GLY A 476 -5.01 6.19 -0.32
C GLY A 476 -6.25 6.53 -1.15
N SER A 477 -6.31 7.70 -1.76
CA SER A 477 -7.38 8.12 -2.67
C SER A 477 -7.08 7.79 -4.13
N GLY A 478 -5.87 7.36 -4.44
CA GLY A 478 -5.36 7.20 -5.78
C GLY A 478 -4.91 8.50 -6.44
N TYR A 479 -4.69 9.62 -5.73
CA TYR A 479 -4.32 10.90 -6.35
C TYR A 479 -2.81 10.99 -6.60
N ALA A 480 -1.97 10.71 -5.59
CA ALA A 480 -0.52 10.79 -5.69
C ALA A 480 0.04 9.85 -6.76
N SER A 481 -0.49 8.63 -6.86
CA SER A 481 -0.13 7.65 -7.89
C SER A 481 -0.45 8.10 -9.31
N GLN A 482 -1.41 9.03 -9.50
CA GLN A 482 -1.72 9.62 -10.81
C GLN A 482 -0.70 10.68 -11.27
N ALA A 483 0.23 11.12 -10.40
CA ALA A 483 1.29 12.06 -10.78
C ALA A 483 2.14 11.57 -11.96
N GLY A 484 2.23 10.25 -12.16
CA GLY A 484 2.91 9.65 -13.29
C GLY A 484 2.14 9.70 -14.62
N HIS A 485 0.87 10.12 -14.67
CA HIS A 485 0.08 10.06 -15.91
C HIS A 485 0.53 11.09 -16.94
N ASP A 486 0.72 12.34 -16.53
CA ASP A 486 1.27 13.42 -17.35
C ASP A 486 2.35 14.17 -16.57
N LEU A 487 3.51 13.54 -16.46
CA LEU A 487 4.65 14.06 -15.71
C LEU A 487 5.15 15.40 -16.29
N ALA A 488 5.09 15.56 -17.61
CA ALA A 488 5.55 16.77 -18.28
C ALA A 488 4.63 17.96 -17.97
N GLU A 489 3.31 17.77 -18.03
CA GLU A 489 2.36 18.81 -17.64
C GLU A 489 2.46 19.13 -16.13
N LEU A 490 2.62 18.11 -15.28
CA LEU A 490 2.81 18.29 -13.84
C LEU A 490 4.03 19.15 -13.52
N LEU A 491 5.19 18.84 -14.10
CA LEU A 491 6.43 19.58 -13.87
C LEU A 491 6.35 21.01 -14.43
N LYS A 492 5.71 21.19 -15.59
CA LYS A 492 5.45 22.51 -16.15
C LYS A 492 4.60 23.37 -15.21
N LYS A 493 3.50 22.83 -14.69
CA LYS A 493 2.64 23.56 -13.73
C LYS A 493 3.36 23.85 -12.42
N ALA A 494 4.22 22.94 -11.95
CA ALA A 494 5.05 23.20 -10.78
C ALA A 494 6.00 24.39 -11.01
N GLU A 495 6.62 24.48 -12.20
CA GLU A 495 7.42 25.64 -12.57
C GLU A 495 6.59 26.94 -12.63
N GLU A 496 5.39 26.90 -13.20
CA GLU A 496 4.46 28.05 -13.24
C GLU A 496 4.13 28.56 -11.82
N ILE A 497 3.92 27.66 -10.85
CA ILE A 497 3.71 28.02 -9.44
C ILE A 497 4.96 28.71 -8.85
N LEU A 498 6.15 28.19 -9.13
CA LEU A 498 7.41 28.74 -8.65
C LEU A 498 7.72 30.13 -9.24
N GLN A 499 7.25 30.42 -10.46
CA GLN A 499 7.38 31.75 -11.08
C GLN A 499 6.65 32.84 -10.29
N CYS A 500 5.66 32.48 -9.46
CA CYS A 500 4.92 33.32 -8.51
C CYS A 500 4.53 34.71 -9.05
N LYS A 501 3.22 34.91 -9.31
CA LYS A 501 2.67 36.18 -9.82
C LYS A 501 2.93 37.40 -8.93
N ALA A 502 3.13 37.20 -7.62
CA ALA A 502 3.45 38.27 -6.68
C ALA A 502 4.94 38.63 -6.61
N GLU A 503 5.79 37.94 -7.39
CA GLU A 503 7.24 38.19 -7.47
C GLU A 503 7.97 38.16 -6.12
N CYS A 504 7.50 37.38 -5.15
CA CYS A 504 8.06 37.35 -3.80
C CYS A 504 9.54 36.91 -3.74
N ASP A 505 10.25 37.22 -2.67
CA ASP A 505 11.69 36.91 -2.59
C ASP A 505 12.02 35.44 -2.41
N ALA A 506 11.25 34.72 -1.58
CA ALA A 506 11.49 33.31 -1.25
C ALA A 506 10.23 32.47 -1.36
N ALA A 507 9.19 32.80 -0.58
CA ALA A 507 7.88 32.15 -0.59
C ALA A 507 6.81 33.12 -0.10
N CYS A 508 5.56 32.94 -0.55
CA CYS A 508 4.40 33.70 -0.08
C CYS A 508 3.12 32.85 -0.17
N GLY A 509 2.01 33.39 0.33
CA GLY A 509 0.69 32.74 0.30
C GLY A 509 0.09 32.53 -1.10
N GLN A 510 0.67 33.10 -2.15
CA GLN A 510 0.24 32.89 -3.54
C GLN A 510 1.06 31.82 -4.28
N CYS A 511 2.11 31.25 -3.66
CA CYS A 511 2.94 30.22 -4.30
C CYS A 511 3.18 29.00 -3.44
N LEU A 512 3.86 29.12 -2.28
CA LEU A 512 4.37 27.97 -1.53
C LEU A 512 3.92 27.94 -0.06
N MET A 513 3.39 29.04 0.46
CA MET A 513 2.95 29.10 1.87
C MET A 513 1.48 28.76 1.99
N SER A 514 1.19 27.74 2.78
CA SER A 514 -0.13 27.26 3.15
C SER A 514 -0.13 26.89 4.64
N TYR A 515 -1.28 26.47 5.17
CA TYR A 515 -1.38 26.03 6.57
C TYR A 515 -0.41 24.87 6.87
N ASP A 516 -0.33 23.87 6.00
CA ASP A 516 0.49 22.67 6.21
C ASP A 516 1.99 22.91 5.95
N THR A 517 2.37 23.89 5.13
CA THR A 517 3.79 24.22 4.88
C THR A 517 4.39 25.18 5.90
N ARG A 518 3.61 25.68 6.87
CA ARG A 518 4.05 26.66 7.87
C ARG A 518 5.27 26.24 8.70
N PHE A 519 5.49 24.95 8.86
CA PHE A 519 6.61 24.39 9.62
C PHE A 519 7.91 24.30 8.82
N TYR A 520 7.87 24.65 7.52
CA TYR A 520 8.99 24.52 6.60
C TYR A 520 9.38 25.85 5.95
N ILE A 521 8.86 26.98 6.43
CA ILE A 521 9.05 28.31 5.82
C ILE A 521 10.54 28.65 5.64
N ASP A 522 11.37 28.29 6.62
CA ASP A 522 12.83 28.44 6.60
C ASP A 522 13.52 27.61 5.51
N LYS A 523 12.86 26.55 5.05
CA LYS A 523 13.31 25.69 3.95
C LYS A 523 12.75 26.10 2.58
N LEU A 524 11.99 27.19 2.46
CA LEU A 524 11.38 27.58 1.17
C LEU A 524 12.18 28.68 0.47
N ASN A 525 12.49 28.44 -0.81
CA ASN A 525 13.06 29.42 -1.73
C ASN A 525 12.71 29.06 -3.19
N ARG A 526 11.67 29.70 -3.72
CA ARG A 526 11.20 29.47 -5.10
C ARG A 526 12.27 29.77 -6.16
N LYS A 527 13.13 30.78 -5.93
CA LYS A 527 14.15 31.20 -6.89
C LYS A 527 15.24 30.15 -7.03
N LYS A 528 15.63 29.47 -5.94
CA LYS A 528 16.56 28.33 -5.97
C LYS A 528 15.98 27.15 -6.75
N ALA A 529 14.72 26.80 -6.52
CA ALA A 529 14.06 25.74 -7.28
C ALA A 529 13.97 26.07 -8.77
N LEU A 530 13.57 27.29 -9.14
CA LEU A 530 13.57 27.74 -10.54
C LEU A 530 14.95 27.68 -11.17
N SER A 531 15.98 28.18 -10.47
CA SER A 531 17.36 28.14 -10.95
C SER A 531 17.80 26.71 -11.22
N PHE A 532 17.47 25.77 -10.35
CA PHE A 532 17.77 24.36 -10.55
C PHE A 532 17.06 23.80 -11.80
N LEU A 533 15.74 24.04 -11.96
CA LEU A 533 14.99 23.56 -13.13
C LEU A 533 15.54 24.14 -14.46
N GLN A 534 15.99 25.39 -14.43
CA GLN A 534 16.62 26.07 -15.58
C GLN A 534 18.01 25.51 -15.88
N GLU A 535 18.84 25.28 -14.86
CA GLU A 535 20.20 24.73 -15.01
C GLU A 535 20.17 23.33 -15.64
N ILE A 536 19.24 22.47 -15.19
CA ILE A 536 19.09 21.13 -15.74
C ILE A 536 18.39 21.12 -17.10
N LYS A 537 17.92 22.27 -17.60
CA LYS A 537 17.15 22.40 -18.85
C LYS A 537 15.98 21.42 -18.90
N LEU A 538 15.14 21.46 -17.85
CA LEU A 538 14.09 20.47 -17.61
C LEU A 538 13.26 20.14 -18.86
N HIS A 539 12.74 21.16 -19.55
CA HIS A 539 11.88 20.96 -20.73
C HIS A 539 12.59 20.26 -21.89
N ASP A 540 13.84 20.62 -22.16
CA ASP A 540 14.62 20.01 -23.24
C ASP A 540 14.89 18.53 -22.96
N ARG A 541 15.14 18.17 -21.69
CA ARG A 541 15.47 16.80 -21.27
C ARG A 541 14.23 15.94 -21.00
N LEU A 542 13.07 16.53 -20.73
CA LEU A 542 11.78 15.84 -20.71
C LEU A 542 11.24 15.58 -22.12
N ALA A 543 11.64 16.38 -23.11
CA ALA A 543 11.27 16.13 -24.49
C ALA A 543 11.84 14.78 -24.97
N LEU A 544 11.00 13.96 -25.60
CA LEU A 544 11.40 12.62 -25.99
C LEU A 544 12.50 12.64 -27.08
N PRO A 545 13.71 12.12 -26.78
CA PRO A 545 14.80 12.02 -27.75
C PRO A 545 14.40 11.20 -28.99
N GLU A 546 15.01 11.49 -30.15
CA GLU A 546 14.68 10.81 -31.40
C GLU A 546 14.88 9.29 -31.31
N LYS A 547 15.93 8.84 -30.62
CA LYS A 547 16.22 7.42 -30.34
C LYS A 547 15.11 6.67 -29.59
N TYR A 548 14.15 7.36 -28.98
CA TYR A 548 13.03 6.74 -28.27
C TYR A 548 11.69 6.95 -28.97
N ARG A 549 11.68 7.53 -30.19
CA ARG A 549 10.46 7.72 -30.98
C ARG A 549 10.07 6.45 -31.74
N PHE A 550 9.91 5.35 -31.02
CA PHE A 550 9.60 4.02 -31.56
C PHE A 550 8.34 3.99 -32.43
N PHE A 551 7.37 4.86 -32.14
CA PHE A 551 6.08 4.97 -32.84
C PHE A 551 5.97 6.29 -33.61
N GLY A 552 7.11 6.85 -34.03
CA GLY A 552 7.17 8.12 -34.75
C GLY A 552 6.91 9.34 -33.85
N LYS A 553 6.43 10.44 -34.43
CA LYS A 553 6.26 11.73 -33.74
C LYS A 553 5.22 11.70 -32.61
N ALA A 554 4.29 10.74 -32.63
CA ALA A 554 3.26 10.57 -31.61
C ALA A 554 3.72 9.70 -30.42
N SER A 555 4.99 9.26 -30.41
CA SER A 555 5.56 8.51 -29.27
C SER A 555 5.50 9.35 -28.01
N MET A 556 5.00 8.76 -26.93
CA MET A 556 4.88 9.40 -25.62
C MET A 556 5.60 8.57 -24.57
N LEU A 557 6.11 9.24 -23.53
CA LEU A 557 6.61 8.57 -22.34
C LEU A 557 5.46 7.83 -21.64
N GLU A 558 5.69 6.60 -21.22
CA GLU A 558 4.86 5.90 -20.25
C GLU A 558 5.55 5.97 -18.88
N SER A 559 4.96 6.75 -17.98
CA SER A 559 5.48 6.99 -16.63
C SER A 559 4.76 6.15 -15.57
N CYS A 560 3.61 5.55 -15.91
CA CYS A 560 2.89 4.62 -15.05
C CYS A 560 3.57 3.25 -15.04
N PRO A 561 3.37 2.44 -13.98
CA PRO A 561 3.64 1.01 -14.05
C PRO A 561 2.88 0.39 -15.23
N LEU A 562 3.52 -0.50 -15.99
CA LEU A 562 2.96 -1.08 -17.21
C LEU A 562 1.61 -1.80 -16.97
N GLU A 563 1.46 -2.45 -15.82
CA GLU A 563 0.21 -3.06 -15.39
C GLU A 563 -0.94 -2.05 -15.33
N GLU A 564 -0.70 -0.90 -14.70
CA GLU A 564 -1.70 0.18 -14.60
C GLU A 564 -1.99 0.77 -15.97
N ALA A 565 -0.96 0.99 -16.79
CA ALA A 565 -1.09 1.52 -18.16
C ALA A 565 -1.97 0.62 -19.04
N ILE A 566 -1.79 -0.70 -18.97
CA ILE A 566 -2.61 -1.69 -19.68
C ILE A 566 -4.06 -1.64 -19.18
N GLN A 567 -4.27 -1.54 -17.86
CA GLN A 567 -5.62 -1.42 -17.29
C GLN A 567 -6.33 -0.14 -17.73
N GLN A 568 -5.61 0.97 -17.85
CA GLN A 568 -6.14 2.22 -18.39
C GLN A 568 -6.46 2.09 -19.88
N ALA A 569 -5.59 1.44 -20.67
CA ALA A 569 -5.82 1.20 -22.08
C ALA A 569 -7.08 0.36 -22.34
N PHE A 570 -7.31 -0.68 -21.54
CA PHE A 570 -8.55 -1.45 -21.59
C PHE A 570 -9.79 -0.59 -21.37
N ARG A 571 -9.72 0.39 -20.46
CA ARG A 571 -10.85 1.31 -20.20
C ARG A 571 -11.04 2.29 -21.36
N ALA A 572 -9.95 2.89 -21.83
CA ALA A 572 -9.97 3.91 -22.89
C ALA A 572 -10.45 3.34 -24.23
N LEU A 573 -9.93 2.18 -24.63
CA LEU A 573 -10.26 1.55 -25.91
C LEU A 573 -11.50 0.65 -25.84
N GLY A 574 -11.97 0.33 -24.63
CA GLY A 574 -12.97 -0.71 -24.35
C GLY A 574 -12.68 -2.00 -25.12
N SER A 575 -11.43 -2.45 -25.01
CA SER A 575 -10.85 -3.61 -25.68
C SER A 575 -10.99 -4.87 -24.83
N ASP A 576 -11.07 -6.02 -25.51
CA ASP A 576 -11.09 -7.34 -24.90
C ASP A 576 -9.81 -8.15 -25.16
N GLN A 577 -8.75 -7.56 -25.74
CA GLN A 577 -7.52 -8.29 -26.08
C GLN A 577 -6.24 -7.58 -25.59
N VAL A 578 -5.34 -8.35 -24.98
CA VAL A 578 -3.97 -7.95 -24.65
C VAL A 578 -2.94 -8.96 -25.16
N ASN A 579 -1.84 -8.44 -25.69
CA ASN A 579 -0.71 -9.23 -26.16
C ASN A 579 0.53 -8.93 -25.31
N PHE A 580 1.25 -9.98 -24.92
CA PHE A 580 2.52 -9.94 -24.19
C PHE A 580 3.64 -10.49 -25.06
N TYR A 581 4.78 -9.79 -25.11
CA TYR A 581 5.92 -10.20 -25.93
C TYR A 581 7.08 -10.68 -25.05
N VAL A 582 7.40 -11.96 -25.15
CA VAL A 582 8.53 -12.60 -24.46
C VAL A 582 9.67 -12.78 -25.46
N THR A 583 10.67 -11.89 -25.38
CA THR A 583 11.70 -11.75 -26.42
C THR A 583 13.12 -11.93 -25.95
N GLU A 584 13.35 -12.00 -24.63
CA GLU A 584 14.65 -12.21 -24.01
C GLU A 584 14.61 -13.45 -23.09
N PHE A 585 15.78 -14.03 -22.83
CA PHE A 585 15.96 -15.22 -22.00
C PHE A 585 17.07 -14.98 -20.97
N SER A 586 16.88 -15.51 -19.76
CA SER A 586 17.90 -15.67 -18.73
C SER A 586 17.71 -17.01 -18.02
N GLU A 587 18.77 -17.64 -17.53
CA GLU A 587 18.67 -18.93 -16.84
C GLU A 587 17.85 -18.83 -15.55
N ASP A 588 18.00 -17.73 -14.81
CA ASP A 588 17.29 -17.46 -13.56
C ASP A 588 15.84 -16.94 -13.76
N MET A 589 15.34 -16.87 -14.99
CA MET A 589 14.00 -16.32 -15.22
C MET A 589 12.92 -17.35 -14.86
N ASP A 590 11.82 -16.89 -14.28
CA ASP A 590 10.60 -17.68 -14.14
C ASP A 590 9.40 -16.86 -14.60
N LEU A 591 8.73 -17.37 -15.63
CA LEU A 591 7.52 -16.77 -16.18
C LEU A 591 6.43 -16.59 -15.12
N ARG A 592 6.36 -17.45 -14.10
CA ARG A 592 5.38 -17.33 -13.01
C ARG A 592 5.64 -16.12 -12.13
N GLU A 593 6.89 -15.64 -12.07
CA GLU A 593 7.26 -14.44 -11.34
C GLU A 593 6.93 -13.16 -12.11
N ALA A 594 6.71 -13.23 -13.42
CA ALA A 594 6.25 -12.09 -14.19
C ALA A 594 4.82 -11.72 -13.77
N TRP A 595 4.61 -10.46 -13.39
CA TRP A 595 3.33 -10.00 -12.86
C TRP A 595 2.15 -10.26 -13.82
N PHE A 596 2.40 -10.29 -15.13
CA PHE A 596 1.37 -10.54 -16.14
C PHE A 596 0.87 -12.00 -16.12
N PHE A 597 1.66 -12.95 -15.64
CA PHE A 597 1.31 -14.37 -15.63
C PHE A 597 0.06 -14.64 -14.78
N GLY A 598 0.07 -14.22 -13.51
CA GLY A 598 -1.12 -14.30 -12.65
C GLY A 598 -2.27 -13.37 -13.08
N ARG A 599 -1.99 -12.32 -13.87
CA ARG A 599 -3.03 -11.46 -14.45
C ARG A 599 -3.69 -12.09 -15.67
N ALA A 600 -2.98 -12.91 -16.44
CA ALA A 600 -3.50 -13.58 -17.62
C ALA A 600 -4.75 -14.39 -17.29
N PHE A 601 -4.70 -15.23 -16.25
CA PHE A 601 -5.85 -16.02 -15.78
C PHE A 601 -7.06 -15.13 -15.41
N ARG A 602 -6.83 -14.04 -14.67
CA ARG A 602 -7.92 -13.13 -14.27
C ARG A 602 -8.54 -12.40 -15.45
N TRP A 603 -7.74 -11.95 -16.40
CA TRP A 603 -8.26 -11.31 -17.61
C TRP A 603 -9.00 -12.31 -18.48
N ALA A 604 -8.47 -13.52 -18.65
CA ALA A 604 -9.12 -14.61 -19.36
C ALA A 604 -10.47 -14.99 -18.76
N ALA A 605 -10.54 -15.13 -17.43
CA ALA A 605 -11.79 -15.37 -16.70
C ALA A 605 -12.81 -14.24 -16.86
N SER A 606 -12.35 -12.99 -17.00
CA SER A 606 -13.22 -11.85 -17.30
C SER A 606 -13.66 -11.74 -18.77
N GLY A 607 -13.40 -12.75 -19.59
CA GLY A 607 -13.78 -12.82 -21.01
C GLY A 607 -12.81 -12.12 -21.97
N ARG A 608 -11.61 -11.74 -21.51
CA ARG A 608 -10.60 -11.09 -22.37
C ARG A 608 -9.66 -12.12 -22.99
N THR A 609 -9.31 -11.94 -24.26
CA THR A 609 -8.26 -12.70 -24.93
C THR A 609 -6.89 -12.23 -24.48
N VAL A 610 -6.08 -13.14 -23.94
CA VAL A 610 -4.69 -12.90 -23.55
C VAL A 610 -3.78 -13.70 -24.47
N ARG A 611 -2.93 -13.02 -25.25
CA ARG A 611 -1.93 -13.68 -26.09
C ARG A 611 -0.55 -13.52 -25.49
N ILE A 612 0.17 -14.61 -25.32
CA ILE A 612 1.57 -14.62 -24.88
C ILE A 612 2.41 -15.08 -26.07
N MET A 613 3.16 -14.15 -26.65
CA MET A 613 3.95 -14.36 -27.86
C MET A 613 5.41 -14.57 -27.49
N ILE A 614 5.94 -15.75 -27.80
CA ILE A 614 7.28 -16.18 -27.41
C ILE A 614 8.14 -16.38 -28.66
N VAL A 615 9.34 -15.80 -28.69
CA VAL A 615 10.28 -16.06 -29.78
C VAL A 615 10.81 -17.49 -29.67
N LYS A 616 10.90 -18.22 -30.79
CA LYS A 616 11.38 -19.61 -30.86
C LYS A 616 12.74 -19.81 -30.21
N THR A 617 13.67 -18.86 -30.39
CA THR A 617 14.99 -18.89 -29.74
C THR A 617 14.95 -18.81 -28.22
N VAL A 618 13.89 -18.22 -27.64
CA VAL A 618 13.65 -18.21 -26.20
C VAL A 618 13.06 -19.56 -25.78
N LEU A 619 12.03 -20.03 -26.49
CA LEU A 619 11.39 -21.33 -26.24
C LEU A 619 12.39 -22.49 -26.21
N ASP A 620 13.31 -22.53 -27.19
CA ASP A 620 14.32 -23.58 -27.29
C ASP A 620 15.30 -23.60 -26.11
N LYS A 621 15.52 -22.45 -25.46
CA LYS A 621 16.39 -22.30 -24.29
C LYS A 621 15.70 -22.57 -22.95
N LEU A 622 14.37 -22.66 -22.93
CA LEU A 622 13.63 -22.84 -21.68
C LEU A 622 13.96 -24.17 -21.01
N LEU A 623 14.26 -24.09 -19.71
CA LEU A 623 14.43 -25.21 -18.80
C LEU A 623 13.08 -25.92 -18.53
N LEU A 624 13.13 -27.16 -18.04
CA LEU A 624 11.91 -27.96 -17.82
C LEU A 624 10.89 -27.24 -16.93
N HIS A 625 11.30 -26.67 -15.79
CA HIS A 625 10.38 -25.95 -14.90
C HIS A 625 9.75 -24.70 -15.55
N GLN A 626 10.47 -24.02 -16.45
CA GLN A 626 9.96 -22.88 -17.22
C GLN A 626 8.95 -23.35 -18.29
N ARG A 627 9.20 -24.49 -18.94
CA ARG A 627 8.25 -25.11 -19.87
C ARG A 627 6.97 -25.57 -19.17
N LEU A 628 7.07 -26.18 -17.99
CA LEU A 628 5.93 -26.54 -17.16
C LEU A 628 5.10 -25.32 -16.73
N SER A 629 5.73 -24.15 -16.59
CA SER A 629 5.02 -22.90 -16.34
C SER A 629 4.19 -22.47 -17.55
N LEU A 630 4.72 -22.59 -18.77
CA LEU A 630 3.93 -22.34 -19.98
C LEU A 630 2.80 -23.35 -20.16
N LEU A 631 3.02 -24.62 -19.80
CA LEU A 631 2.00 -25.66 -19.90
C LEU A 631 0.75 -25.30 -19.11
N SER A 632 0.89 -24.68 -17.93
CA SER A 632 -0.24 -24.24 -17.11
C SER A 632 -1.12 -23.13 -17.74
N LEU A 633 -0.63 -22.49 -18.80
CA LEU A 633 -1.38 -21.49 -19.58
C LEU A 633 -2.09 -22.12 -20.79
N ILE A 634 -1.60 -23.27 -21.27
CA ILE A 634 -2.20 -24.01 -22.38
C ILE A 634 -3.50 -24.65 -21.90
N GLY A 635 -4.53 -24.65 -22.76
CA GLY A 635 -5.84 -25.21 -22.44
C GLY A 635 -6.77 -24.29 -21.63
N VAL A 636 -6.27 -23.17 -21.12
CA VAL A 636 -7.10 -22.17 -20.43
C VAL A 636 -7.91 -21.38 -21.46
N PRO A 637 -9.26 -21.31 -21.34
CA PRO A 637 -10.08 -20.53 -22.25
C PRO A 637 -9.63 -19.06 -22.32
N ASN A 638 -9.61 -18.49 -23.52
CA ASN A 638 -9.16 -17.12 -23.81
C ASN A 638 -7.65 -16.83 -23.60
N ILE A 639 -6.82 -17.82 -23.24
CA ILE A 639 -5.36 -17.67 -23.25
C ILE A 639 -4.80 -18.37 -24.48
N GLU A 640 -3.96 -17.67 -25.24
CA GLU A 640 -3.25 -18.23 -26.39
C GLU A 640 -1.74 -18.05 -26.21
N VAL A 641 -0.98 -19.13 -26.21
CA VAL A 641 0.48 -19.08 -26.26
C VAL A 641 0.92 -19.31 -27.71
N LEU A 642 1.61 -18.32 -28.28
CA LEU A 642 1.99 -18.30 -29.69
C LEU A 642 3.52 -18.27 -29.80
N VAL A 643 4.07 -19.07 -30.72
CA VAL A 643 5.49 -19.13 -31.03
C VAL A 643 5.75 -18.38 -32.33
N LEU A 644 6.79 -17.54 -32.31
CA LEU A 644 7.25 -16.80 -33.47
C LEU A 644 8.67 -17.19 -33.85
N ALA A 645 8.88 -17.44 -35.15
CA ALA A 645 10.17 -17.86 -35.67
C ALA A 645 11.27 -16.81 -35.48
N ASP A 646 10.93 -15.51 -35.58
CA ASP A 646 11.90 -14.41 -35.54
C ASP A 646 11.43 -13.24 -34.66
N LYS A 647 12.34 -12.73 -33.83
CA LYS A 647 12.20 -11.51 -33.03
C LYS A 647 12.05 -10.25 -33.87
N ALA A 648 12.42 -10.27 -35.15
CA ALA A 648 12.29 -9.13 -36.07
C ALA A 648 10.89 -8.50 -36.08
N ARG A 649 9.83 -9.29 -35.86
CA ARG A 649 8.44 -8.79 -35.79
C ARG A 649 8.12 -7.94 -34.55
N PHE A 650 8.95 -8.02 -33.52
CA PHE A 650 8.80 -7.25 -32.28
C PHE A 650 9.78 -6.08 -32.17
N ARG A 651 10.72 -5.98 -33.12
CA ARG A 651 11.65 -4.86 -33.18
C ARG A 651 10.91 -3.59 -33.58
N LEU A 652 11.20 -2.55 -32.83
CA LEU A 652 10.84 -1.17 -33.12
C LEU A 652 12.09 -0.46 -33.66
N PRO A 653 11.96 0.73 -34.26
CA PRO A 653 13.09 1.57 -34.59
C PRO A 653 14.03 1.81 -33.38
N PHE A 654 15.29 2.13 -33.65
CA PHE A 654 16.27 2.53 -32.62
C PHE A 654 16.50 1.48 -31.51
N ASP A 655 16.56 0.20 -31.88
CA ASP A 655 16.74 -0.94 -30.96
C ASP A 655 15.61 -1.12 -29.92
N GLY A 656 14.49 -0.42 -30.09
CA GLY A 656 13.31 -0.63 -29.26
C GLY A 656 12.72 -2.02 -29.49
N ILE A 657 12.11 -2.58 -28.45
CA ILE A 657 11.41 -3.86 -28.52
C ILE A 657 10.03 -3.70 -27.88
N LYS A 658 9.00 -4.26 -28.52
CA LYS A 658 7.64 -4.27 -27.97
C LYS A 658 7.58 -5.07 -26.65
N LEU A 659 6.90 -4.51 -25.65
CA LEU A 659 6.60 -5.15 -24.37
C LEU A 659 5.19 -5.74 -24.38
N SER A 660 4.20 -4.91 -24.69
CA SER A 660 2.79 -5.30 -24.72
C SER A 660 2.01 -4.43 -25.70
N GLU A 661 0.81 -4.88 -26.04
CA GLU A 661 -0.20 -4.05 -26.68
C GLU A 661 -1.63 -4.45 -26.24
N VAL A 662 -2.52 -3.47 -26.20
CA VAL A 662 -3.96 -3.64 -26.02
C VAL A 662 -4.64 -3.33 -27.34
N VAL A 663 -5.48 -4.24 -27.80
CA VAL A 663 -6.06 -4.23 -29.15
C VAL A 663 -7.57 -4.15 -29.07
N SER A 664 -8.17 -3.11 -29.65
CA SER A 664 -9.61 -2.99 -29.83
C SER A 664 -9.96 -3.12 -31.30
N THR A 665 -10.86 -4.04 -31.62
CA THR A 665 -11.37 -4.22 -32.98
C THR A 665 -12.84 -3.78 -32.99
N ARG A 666 -13.12 -2.64 -33.62
CA ARG A 666 -14.48 -2.06 -33.69
C ARG A 666 -14.78 -1.61 -35.11
N SER A 667 -15.92 -2.06 -35.65
CA SER A 667 -16.53 -1.49 -36.85
C SER A 667 -15.56 -1.28 -38.04
N GLY A 668 -14.72 -2.27 -38.35
CA GLY A 668 -13.77 -2.19 -39.48
C GLY A 668 -12.48 -1.40 -39.20
N SER A 669 -12.28 -0.94 -37.97
CA SER A 669 -11.04 -0.27 -37.52
C SER A 669 -10.39 -1.04 -36.38
N ARG A 670 -9.07 -1.04 -36.37
CA ARG A 670 -8.28 -1.66 -35.31
C ARG A 670 -7.46 -0.60 -34.60
N GLU A 671 -7.82 -0.33 -33.36
CA GLU A 671 -7.11 0.61 -32.49
C GLU A 671 -6.18 -0.18 -31.57
N ILE A 672 -4.91 0.22 -31.53
CA ILE A 672 -3.87 -0.47 -30.77
C ILE A 672 -3.15 0.55 -29.92
N ARG A 673 -3.12 0.31 -28.61
CA ARG A 673 -2.17 0.95 -27.71
C ARG A 673 -1.00 0.00 -27.47
N VAL A 674 0.21 0.43 -27.80
CA VAL A 674 1.42 -0.39 -27.74
C VAL A 674 2.47 0.25 -26.85
N TRP A 675 3.22 -0.59 -26.13
CA TRP A 675 4.35 -0.17 -25.31
C TRP A 675 5.63 -0.86 -25.77
N GLY A 676 6.75 -0.14 -25.69
CA GLY A 676 8.07 -0.67 -25.98
C GLY A 676 9.17 0.02 -25.19
N THR A 677 10.32 -0.66 -25.08
CA THR A 677 11.52 -0.13 -24.43
C THR A 677 12.77 -0.67 -25.11
N SER A 678 13.89 0.03 -24.94
CA SER A 678 15.22 -0.49 -25.27
C SER A 678 15.94 -1.08 -24.06
N ASP A 679 15.33 -1.06 -22.86
CA ASP A 679 15.90 -1.65 -21.65
C ASP A 679 15.74 -3.17 -21.66
N LYS A 680 16.86 -3.89 -21.73
CA LYS A 680 16.86 -5.36 -21.80
C LYS A 680 16.37 -6.02 -20.51
N THR A 681 16.56 -5.36 -19.36
CA THR A 681 16.12 -5.93 -18.07
C THR A 681 14.59 -6.02 -18.00
N ALA A 682 13.90 -5.00 -18.52
CA ALA A 682 12.43 -4.95 -18.59
C ALA A 682 11.83 -5.99 -19.55
N LEU A 683 12.63 -6.59 -20.44
CA LEU A 683 12.20 -7.62 -21.40
C LEU A 683 12.34 -9.04 -20.86
N LEU A 684 12.97 -9.21 -19.69
CA LEU A 684 13.11 -10.52 -19.03
C LEU A 684 11.79 -10.87 -18.32
N PRO A 685 11.20 -12.04 -18.57
CA PRO A 685 9.93 -12.47 -17.96
C PRO A 685 10.16 -12.94 -16.52
N ASN A 686 10.42 -12.00 -15.62
CA ASN A 686 10.56 -12.18 -14.18
C ASN A 686 9.83 -11.02 -13.45
N LYS A 687 10.06 -10.85 -12.14
CA LYS A 687 9.43 -9.77 -11.34
C LYS A 687 9.64 -8.36 -11.90
N SER A 688 10.71 -8.15 -12.68
CA SER A 688 11.05 -6.85 -13.29
C SER A 688 10.46 -6.64 -14.69
N TRP A 689 9.66 -7.58 -15.21
CA TRP A 689 9.08 -7.46 -16.55
C TRP A 689 8.26 -6.19 -16.72
N GLY A 690 8.56 -5.41 -17.76
CA GLY A 690 7.94 -4.10 -18.03
C GLY A 690 8.43 -2.97 -17.14
N ASN A 691 9.34 -3.22 -16.19
CA ASN A 691 9.96 -2.19 -15.37
C ASN A 691 11.34 -1.79 -15.92
N ALA A 692 11.39 -0.63 -16.58
CA ALA A 692 12.59 -0.12 -17.25
C ALA A 692 13.23 1.03 -16.47
N SER A 693 14.42 0.79 -15.92
CA SER A 693 15.17 1.78 -15.13
C SER A 693 16.32 2.42 -15.92
N ASN A 694 16.84 1.74 -16.94
CA ASN A 694 17.98 2.19 -17.75
C ASN A 694 17.56 2.91 -19.04
N ALA A 695 16.32 2.70 -19.48
CA ALA A 695 15.69 3.42 -20.59
C ALA A 695 14.20 3.62 -20.30
N PRO A 696 13.55 4.63 -20.89
CA PRO A 696 12.12 4.85 -20.68
C PRO A 696 11.28 3.73 -21.32
N VAL A 697 10.08 3.53 -20.78
CA VAL A 697 8.99 2.84 -21.50
C VAL A 697 8.27 3.88 -22.35
N ILE A 698 8.05 3.56 -23.62
CA ILE A 698 7.41 4.44 -24.59
C ILE A 698 6.09 3.82 -24.99
N ARG A 699 5.03 4.64 -25.04
CA ARG A 699 3.72 4.27 -25.55
C ARG A 699 3.43 4.91 -26.89
N GLY A 700 2.65 4.24 -27.72
CA GLY A 700 2.10 4.75 -28.96
C GLY A 700 0.66 4.31 -29.15
N ASP A 701 -0.12 5.14 -29.82
CA ASP A 701 -1.49 4.83 -30.25
C ASP A 701 -1.48 4.69 -31.78
N ILE A 702 -1.89 3.51 -32.28
CA ILE A 702 -1.89 3.15 -33.70
C ILE A 702 -3.32 2.83 -34.11
N VAL A 703 -3.78 3.41 -35.22
CA VAL A 703 -5.08 3.09 -35.83
C VAL A 703 -4.82 2.49 -37.20
N LEU A 704 -5.28 1.25 -37.41
CA LEU A 704 -5.18 0.55 -38.69
C LEU A 704 -6.56 0.50 -39.35
N SER A 705 -6.62 0.87 -40.64
CA SER A 705 -7.82 0.76 -41.48
C SER A 705 -7.97 -0.65 -42.07
N GLU A 706 -9.20 -1.01 -42.46
CA GLU A 706 -9.59 -2.28 -43.11
C GLU A 706 -8.59 -2.79 -44.18
N THR A 707 -8.06 -1.91 -45.02
CA THR A 707 -7.11 -2.22 -46.11
C THR A 707 -5.69 -2.59 -45.65
N SER A 708 -5.34 -2.36 -44.38
CA SER A 708 -4.02 -2.64 -43.80
C SER A 708 -4.04 -3.80 -42.81
N MET A 709 -5.16 -4.52 -42.69
CA MET A 709 -5.32 -5.68 -41.82
C MET A 709 -4.63 -6.92 -42.42
N ILE A 710 -3.30 -6.94 -42.43
CA ILE A 710 -2.57 -8.21 -42.53
C ILE A 710 -2.88 -8.98 -41.25
N SER A 711 -3.25 -10.26 -41.36
CA SER A 711 -3.57 -11.06 -40.18
C SER A 711 -2.32 -11.19 -39.30
N ASP A 712 -2.37 -10.71 -38.05
CA ASP A 712 -1.26 -10.86 -37.10
C ASP A 712 -0.83 -12.32 -36.94
N SER A 713 -1.70 -13.28 -37.27
CA SER A 713 -1.47 -14.72 -37.18
C SER A 713 -0.61 -15.32 -38.31
N GLU A 714 -0.29 -14.57 -39.37
CA GLU A 714 0.55 -15.12 -40.46
C GLU A 714 1.96 -15.43 -39.94
N GLY A 715 2.31 -16.73 -39.83
CA GLY A 715 3.61 -17.18 -39.35
C GLY A 715 3.73 -17.27 -37.82
N MET A 716 2.61 -17.35 -37.09
CA MET A 716 2.56 -17.66 -35.67
C MET A 716 2.00 -19.08 -35.47
N ASP A 717 2.77 -19.94 -34.82
CA ASP A 717 2.31 -21.29 -34.47
C ASP A 717 1.73 -21.27 -33.05
N ARG A 718 0.56 -21.89 -32.85
CA ARG A 718 0.03 -22.09 -31.49
C ARG A 718 0.89 -23.14 -30.80
N LEU A 719 1.41 -22.80 -29.62
CA LEU A 719 2.19 -23.74 -28.81
C LEU A 719 1.25 -24.83 -28.29
N SER A 720 1.62 -26.09 -28.53
CA SER A 720 0.90 -27.26 -28.02
C SER A 720 1.61 -27.85 -26.80
N GLU A 721 0.93 -28.76 -26.09
CA GLU A 721 1.52 -29.50 -24.97
C GLU A 721 2.71 -30.36 -25.42
N GLU A 722 2.61 -30.96 -26.61
CA GLU A 722 3.65 -31.78 -27.25
C GLU A 722 4.94 -30.99 -27.51
N ASP A 723 4.84 -29.70 -27.82
CA ASP A 723 6.01 -28.84 -28.08
C ASP A 723 6.83 -28.55 -26.82
N LEU A 724 6.18 -28.56 -25.65
CA LEU A 724 6.80 -28.25 -24.36
C LEU A 724 7.39 -29.49 -23.71
N ILE A 725 6.68 -30.61 -23.77
CA ILE A 725 7.10 -31.90 -23.22
C ILE A 725 7.90 -32.64 -24.29
N LYS A 726 9.15 -32.22 -24.51
CA LYS A 726 10.11 -33.02 -25.29
C LYS A 726 10.55 -34.19 -24.42
N THR A 727 9.88 -35.35 -24.55
CA THR A 727 10.34 -36.60 -23.94
C THR A 727 11.76 -36.89 -24.42
N GLN A 728 12.74 -36.91 -23.51
CA GLN A 728 14.05 -37.47 -23.84
C GLN A 728 13.94 -39.00 -23.89
N ASN A 729 14.90 -39.69 -24.52
CA ASN A 729 14.93 -41.15 -24.51
C ASN A 729 14.95 -41.67 -23.07
N GLY A 730 13.81 -42.21 -22.60
CA GLY A 730 13.62 -42.72 -21.24
C GLY A 730 12.48 -42.02 -20.47
N ASP A 731 12.08 -40.81 -20.87
CA ASP A 731 10.99 -40.08 -20.23
C ASP A 731 9.63 -40.60 -20.68
N SER A 732 8.67 -40.58 -19.75
CA SER A 732 7.38 -41.25 -19.89
C SER A 732 6.28 -40.37 -19.31
N VAL A 733 5.34 -39.94 -20.15
CA VAL A 733 4.16 -39.18 -19.71
C VAL A 733 3.06 -40.19 -19.34
N ILE A 734 2.50 -40.04 -18.15
CA ILE A 734 1.33 -40.80 -17.69
C ILE A 734 0.24 -39.78 -17.40
N GLU A 735 -0.84 -39.83 -18.18
CA GLU A 735 -2.00 -38.97 -17.98
C GLU A 735 -2.92 -39.60 -16.95
N ILE A 736 -3.18 -38.87 -15.87
CA ILE A 736 -4.07 -39.31 -14.81
C ILE A 736 -5.20 -38.28 -14.72
N HIS A 737 -6.43 -38.74 -14.93
CA HIS A 737 -7.64 -37.93 -14.86
C HIS A 737 -8.37 -38.15 -13.52
N ARG A 738 -9.11 -39.25 -13.38
CA ARG A 738 -9.95 -39.56 -12.20
C ARG A 738 -9.57 -40.85 -11.49
N GLU A 739 -8.54 -41.52 -11.98
CA GLU A 739 -8.11 -42.83 -11.53
C GLU A 739 -7.58 -42.80 -10.08
N LEU A 740 -7.10 -41.63 -9.64
CA LEU A 740 -6.66 -41.38 -8.27
C LEU A 740 -7.75 -40.84 -7.33
N ASP A 741 -8.97 -40.57 -7.83
CA ASP A 741 -10.05 -40.03 -7.01
C ASP A 741 -10.45 -41.03 -5.90
N GLY A 742 -10.48 -40.59 -4.64
CA GLY A 742 -10.89 -41.45 -3.51
C GLY A 742 -10.29 -41.03 -2.16
N ALA A 743 -10.35 -41.93 -1.17
CA ALA A 743 -9.80 -41.67 0.15
C ALA A 743 -8.26 -41.61 0.10
N ALA A 744 -7.65 -40.61 0.76
CA ALA A 744 -6.20 -40.37 0.73
C ALA A 744 -5.35 -41.59 1.14
N LYS A 745 -5.87 -42.45 2.03
CA LYS A 745 -5.22 -43.70 2.44
C LYS A 745 -4.99 -44.69 1.28
N ASP A 746 -5.79 -44.59 0.22
CA ASP A 746 -5.75 -45.48 -0.93
C ASP A 746 -4.91 -44.89 -2.09
N PHE A 747 -4.48 -43.62 -1.97
CA PHE A 747 -3.73 -42.90 -3.00
C PHE A 747 -2.47 -43.64 -3.42
N GLY A 748 -1.63 -44.02 -2.44
CA GLY A 748 -0.36 -44.67 -2.72
C GLY A 748 -0.54 -45.99 -3.49
N LYS A 749 -1.55 -46.79 -3.10
CA LYS A 749 -1.85 -48.05 -3.79
C LYS A 749 -2.34 -47.79 -5.23
N LYS A 750 -3.32 -46.89 -5.40
CA LYS A 750 -3.86 -46.56 -6.73
C LYS A 750 -2.79 -46.00 -7.67
N PHE A 751 -1.91 -45.14 -7.16
CA PHE A 751 -0.82 -44.56 -7.93
C PHE A 751 0.17 -45.62 -8.43
N TRP A 752 0.59 -46.55 -7.57
CA TRP A 752 1.48 -47.64 -7.98
C TRP A 752 0.79 -48.65 -8.90
N ASP A 753 -0.50 -48.94 -8.70
CA ASP A 753 -1.29 -49.81 -9.58
C ASP A 753 -1.38 -49.22 -11.01
N ILE A 754 -1.58 -47.90 -11.13
CA ILE A 754 -1.60 -47.19 -12.43
C ILE A 754 -0.21 -47.24 -13.08
N LEU A 755 0.85 -46.95 -12.33
CA LEU A 755 2.23 -47.04 -12.83
C LEU A 755 2.60 -48.45 -13.30
N GLU A 756 2.14 -49.48 -12.60
CA GLU A 756 2.41 -50.88 -12.95
C GLU A 756 1.62 -51.33 -14.19
N GLN A 757 0.41 -50.82 -14.39
CA GLN A 757 -0.39 -51.08 -15.59
C GLN A 757 0.13 -50.33 -16.81
N ASP A 758 0.35 -49.03 -16.68
CA ASP A 758 0.62 -48.16 -17.82
C ASP A 758 2.08 -48.22 -18.24
N ARG A 759 3.02 -48.28 -17.28
CA ARG A 759 4.48 -48.26 -17.54
C ARG A 759 5.27 -49.22 -16.65
N PRO A 760 5.07 -50.54 -16.80
CA PRO A 760 5.80 -51.57 -16.05
C PRO A 760 7.31 -51.56 -16.31
N ASP A 761 7.77 -50.86 -17.35
CA ASP A 761 9.17 -50.66 -17.69
C ASP A 761 9.90 -49.67 -16.74
N LEU A 762 9.21 -48.66 -16.19
CA LEU A 762 9.78 -47.75 -15.20
C LEU A 762 10.11 -48.48 -13.88
N LEU A 763 9.28 -49.45 -13.51
CA LEU A 763 9.43 -50.27 -12.30
C LEU A 763 10.54 -51.34 -12.40
N LYS A 764 11.03 -51.63 -13.61
CA LYS A 764 12.08 -52.65 -13.84
C LYS A 764 13.51 -52.11 -13.75
N SER A 765 13.69 -50.79 -13.69
CA SER A 765 15.02 -50.15 -13.67
C SER A 765 15.68 -50.09 -12.28
N GLY A 766 15.04 -50.61 -11.23
CA GLY A 766 15.52 -50.58 -9.85
C GLY A 766 15.62 -51.95 -9.16
N ARG A 767 15.88 -53.04 -9.90
CA ARG A 767 16.23 -54.35 -9.32
C ARG A 767 17.63 -54.80 -9.70
#